data_AF-A0A6V8K8M0-F1
#
_entry.id   AF-A0A6V8K8M0-F1
#
_cell.length_a   1.000
_cell.length_b   1.000
_cell.length_c   1.000
_cell.angle_alpha   90.00
_cell.angle_beta   90.00
_cell.angle_gamma   90.00
#
_symmetry.space_group_name_H-M   'P 1'
#
loop_
_entity.id
_entity.type
_entity.pdbx_description
1 polymer ?
#
loop_
_entity_poly.entity_id
_entity_poly.type
_entity_poly.pdbx_seq_one_letter_code
_entity_poly.pdbx_strand_id
1 'polypeptide(L)'
;MARFPVPDRERLEEALELAARLHRDDRRVREPYLNHLLRVAIRIMSHYGVDDVDVIVAALLHDAVEDHPDELGGDTEAALAELAKLFNRRIADLVRSVTNPAYDPDRDRHEQYRTHVAESLDRDPWARVIKVSDFTDNGVGVIHTTGPKVHSSATKYRPLVPVFRELVARADTPLSAPRRPTSWISSTSPRAGSPPSSTVRRPARPDGRAPGHPGRQRGATSSSWKRSRRFLIVTASLPESLDGMIVQALTCVDAPSRDRHVSQRTVPARKEDGMAVFPRRRQAIVIATVVGLALSAAACGDGDDSGSGNESSAECSAFEKYSGNDGKKVTIYASIRDTEADLLEQSWKPFTDCTGIEIDYEGSGEFEAQLQVRVDGGNAPDIAFIPQPGLLATFANAGKLKAAPADTKASAEANYPADWLKYSTVGGTFYGAPLGSNVKSFVWYSPKTFQEKGYAIPKTWDELIALSDKIAGTGEKPWCAGIESGDATGWPATDWLEDIMLRDQSPEVYDQWVTHQIPFNDPKVAAALDRAGTILKNDKYVNAGFGPVKSISTTAFQEAGLPILENKCYLHRQASFYANQWPQGTKVAEDGDVFAFYFPAVDPSKGEPVLAAGEFTVAFADRPEVQAVQNYLATPEYANARAKLGNWVSGNRGADINNFTNPIDKLSVQILQDQSKVLRFDGSDLMPSAVGAGTLWKAMVDWINGKDTASTLSGVESSWK
;
A
#
# COMPACT_ATOMS: atom_id res chain seq x y z
N MET A 1 -7.87 -11.65 25.59
CA MET A 1 -8.77 -12.53 26.38
C MET A 1 -8.22 -12.92 27.74
N ALA A 2 -6.97 -13.40 27.91
CA ALA A 2 -6.43 -13.91 29.20
C ALA A 2 -6.48 -12.97 30.45
N ARG A 3 -6.91 -11.71 30.31
CA ARG A 3 -7.16 -10.78 31.43
C ARG A 3 -8.54 -10.94 32.08
N PHE A 4 -9.48 -11.61 31.41
CA PHE A 4 -10.85 -11.81 31.90
C PHE A 4 -11.00 -13.12 32.72
N PRO A 5 -11.93 -13.14 33.71
CA PRO A 5 -12.39 -14.36 34.38
C PRO A 5 -12.76 -15.50 33.41
N VAL A 6 -12.80 -16.74 33.89
CA VAL A 6 -13.16 -17.90 33.04
C VAL A 6 -14.55 -17.75 32.40
N PRO A 7 -15.63 -17.44 33.15
CA PRO A 7 -16.98 -17.35 32.55
C PRO A 7 -17.13 -16.20 31.54
N ASP A 8 -16.35 -15.14 31.73
CA ASP A 8 -16.31 -13.99 30.83
C ASP A 8 -15.55 -14.29 29.53
N ARG A 9 -14.53 -15.16 29.60
CA ARG A 9 -13.84 -15.66 28.40
C ARG A 9 -14.71 -16.62 27.61
N GLU A 10 -15.39 -17.54 28.29
CA GLU A 10 -16.35 -18.47 27.67
C GLU A 10 -17.42 -17.67 26.88
N ARG A 11 -18.03 -16.65 27.48
CA ARG A 11 -19.01 -15.79 26.79
C ARG A 11 -18.43 -15.02 25.59
N LEU A 12 -17.18 -14.56 25.67
CA LEU A 12 -16.50 -13.88 24.56
C LEU A 12 -16.12 -14.85 23.42
N GLU A 13 -15.79 -16.09 23.76
CA GLU A 13 -15.50 -17.16 22.81
C GLU A 13 -16.80 -17.60 22.11
N GLU A 14 -17.90 -17.81 22.84
CA GLU A 14 -19.25 -18.07 22.29
C GLU A 14 -19.74 -16.95 21.35
N ALA A 15 -19.54 -15.68 21.73
CA ALA A 15 -19.90 -14.53 20.89
C ALA A 15 -19.07 -14.48 19.60
N LEU A 16 -17.76 -14.76 19.68
CA LEU A 16 -16.88 -14.82 18.53
C LEU A 16 -17.23 -15.99 17.60
N GLU A 17 -17.58 -17.15 18.14
CA GLU A 17 -18.03 -18.31 17.37
C GLU A 17 -19.38 -18.07 16.68
N LEU A 18 -20.31 -17.35 17.33
CA LEU A 18 -21.56 -16.91 16.70
C LEU A 18 -21.26 -15.94 15.55
N ALA A 19 -20.49 -14.88 15.79
CA ALA A 19 -20.13 -13.90 14.76
C ALA A 19 -19.41 -14.55 13.56
N ALA A 20 -18.46 -15.46 13.81
CA ALA A 20 -17.72 -16.18 12.78
C ALA A 20 -18.57 -17.21 12.00
N ARG A 21 -19.70 -17.64 12.58
CA ARG A 21 -20.64 -18.56 11.94
C ARG A 21 -21.67 -17.83 11.07
N LEU A 22 -22.21 -16.71 11.54
CA LEU A 22 -23.11 -15.86 10.77
C LEU A 22 -22.35 -15.26 9.58
N HIS A 23 -21.31 -14.47 9.85
CA HIS A 23 -20.53 -13.76 8.84
C HIS A 23 -19.44 -14.64 8.18
N ARG A 24 -19.68 -15.95 8.04
CA ARG A 24 -18.71 -16.91 7.47
C ARG A 24 -18.43 -16.60 6.00
N ASP A 25 -19.49 -16.39 5.25
CA ASP A 25 -19.45 -16.24 3.79
C ASP A 25 -19.46 -14.76 3.37
N ASP A 26 -19.81 -13.85 4.30
CA ASP A 26 -19.76 -12.41 4.15
C ASP A 26 -18.36 -11.86 3.89
N ARG A 27 -18.28 -10.88 2.98
CA ARG A 27 -17.04 -10.18 2.65
C ARG A 27 -17.26 -8.67 2.70
N ARG A 28 -16.31 -7.96 3.33
CA ARG A 28 -16.23 -6.50 3.27
C ARG A 28 -15.19 -6.13 2.23
N VAL A 29 -15.63 -5.72 1.04
CA VAL A 29 -14.78 -5.60 -0.16
C VAL A 29 -14.16 -6.95 -0.53
N ARG A 30 -12.94 -7.25 -0.07
CA ARG A 30 -12.23 -8.53 -0.30
C ARG A 30 -11.74 -9.20 1.00
N GLU A 31 -11.98 -8.62 2.18
CA GLU A 31 -11.66 -9.26 3.47
C GLU A 31 -12.87 -10.03 4.07
N PRO A 32 -12.65 -11.09 4.87
CA PRO A 32 -13.69 -11.69 5.70
C PRO A 32 -14.34 -10.65 6.61
N TYR A 33 -15.68 -10.59 6.63
CA TYR A 33 -16.40 -9.55 7.38
C TYR A 33 -16.10 -9.59 8.89
N LEU A 34 -15.82 -10.78 9.43
CA LEU A 34 -15.35 -11.00 10.81
C LEU A 34 -14.17 -10.09 11.23
N ASN A 35 -13.30 -9.69 10.30
CA ASN A 35 -12.20 -8.77 10.58
C ASN A 35 -12.68 -7.40 11.06
N HIS A 36 -13.80 -6.89 10.52
CA HIS A 36 -14.42 -5.64 10.94
C HIS A 36 -14.87 -5.73 12.41
N LEU A 37 -15.65 -6.77 12.73
CA LEU A 37 -16.16 -7.03 14.08
C LEU A 37 -15.02 -7.15 15.10
N LEU A 38 -13.94 -7.85 14.72
CA LEU A 38 -12.73 -7.96 15.52
C LEU A 38 -12.03 -6.60 15.72
N ARG A 39 -11.86 -5.77 14.68
CA ARG A 39 -11.24 -4.43 14.82
C ARG A 39 -12.05 -3.51 15.72
N VAL A 40 -13.39 -3.54 15.62
CA VAL A 40 -14.31 -2.80 16.50
C VAL A 40 -14.13 -3.24 17.96
N ALA A 41 -14.19 -4.54 18.25
CA ALA A 41 -13.99 -5.07 19.60
C ALA A 41 -12.58 -4.79 20.16
N ILE A 42 -11.53 -4.94 19.34
CA ILE A 42 -10.13 -4.69 19.73
C ILE A 42 -9.92 -3.20 20.05
N ARG A 43 -10.52 -2.27 19.30
CA ARG A 43 -10.48 -0.82 19.58
C ARG A 43 -11.07 -0.51 20.95
N ILE A 44 -12.26 -1.05 21.24
CA ILE A 44 -12.94 -0.90 22.55
C ILE A 44 -12.06 -1.45 23.69
N MET A 45 -11.52 -2.66 23.53
CA MET A 45 -10.69 -3.31 24.55
C MET A 45 -9.31 -2.67 24.79
N SER A 46 -8.69 -2.11 23.75
CA SER A 46 -7.26 -1.81 23.72
C SER A 46 -6.95 -0.32 23.63
N HIS A 47 -7.80 0.45 22.93
CA HIS A 47 -7.65 1.90 22.78
C HIS A 47 -8.50 2.66 23.80
N TYR A 48 -9.74 2.21 24.06
CA TYR A 48 -10.60 2.80 25.09
C TYR A 48 -10.41 2.18 26.49
N GLY A 49 -9.73 1.03 26.57
CA GLY A 49 -9.44 0.35 27.84
C GLY A 49 -10.69 -0.20 28.53
N VAL A 50 -11.74 -0.51 27.75
CA VAL A 50 -12.99 -1.07 28.27
C VAL A 50 -12.79 -2.55 28.59
N ASP A 51 -13.19 -2.92 29.80
CA ASP A 51 -13.18 -4.30 30.31
C ASP A 51 -14.61 -4.83 30.60
N ASP A 52 -15.64 -4.08 30.21
CA ASP A 52 -17.03 -4.51 30.31
C ASP A 52 -17.34 -5.54 29.22
N VAL A 53 -17.56 -6.79 29.66
CA VAL A 53 -17.68 -7.96 28.78
C VAL A 53 -18.96 -7.90 27.94
N ASP A 54 -20.06 -7.38 28.48
CA ASP A 54 -21.31 -7.25 27.72
C ASP A 54 -21.15 -6.24 26.57
N VAL A 55 -20.37 -5.16 26.77
CA VAL A 55 -20.06 -4.17 25.73
C VAL A 55 -19.18 -4.77 24.63
N ILE A 56 -18.21 -5.61 25.01
CA ILE A 56 -17.32 -6.27 24.04
C ILE A 56 -18.08 -7.36 23.25
N VAL A 57 -18.97 -8.12 23.90
CA VAL A 57 -19.85 -9.08 23.21
C VAL A 57 -20.82 -8.37 22.27
N ALA A 58 -21.48 -7.29 22.72
CA ALA A 58 -22.34 -6.49 21.85
C ALA A 58 -21.58 -5.89 20.65
N ALA A 59 -20.30 -5.52 20.82
CA ALA A 59 -19.45 -5.05 19.73
C ALA A 59 -19.07 -6.16 18.73
N LEU A 60 -18.88 -7.41 19.18
CA LEU A 60 -18.67 -8.56 18.28
C LEU A 60 -19.92 -8.93 17.49
N LEU A 61 -21.11 -8.54 17.97
CA LEU A 61 -22.42 -8.92 17.43
C LEU A 61 -23.23 -7.73 16.87
N HIS A 62 -22.61 -6.56 16.69
CA HIS A 62 -23.35 -5.31 16.46
C HIS A 62 -24.14 -5.29 15.14
N ASP A 63 -23.61 -5.92 14.10
CA ASP A 63 -24.27 -6.06 12.78
C ASP A 63 -25.09 -7.35 12.66
N ALA A 64 -24.98 -8.30 13.60
CA ALA A 64 -25.55 -9.65 13.46
C ALA A 64 -27.08 -9.64 13.26
N VAL A 65 -27.77 -8.66 13.85
CA VAL A 65 -29.23 -8.46 13.72
C VAL A 65 -29.61 -7.71 12.43
N GLU A 66 -28.70 -6.92 11.87
CA GLU A 66 -28.92 -6.23 10.59
C GLU A 66 -28.71 -7.16 9.40
N ASP A 67 -27.62 -7.93 9.42
CA ASP A 67 -27.15 -8.71 8.28
C ASP A 67 -27.71 -10.16 8.27
N HIS A 68 -27.91 -10.78 9.45
CA HIS A 68 -28.34 -12.19 9.59
C HIS A 68 -29.58 -12.37 10.50
N PRO A 69 -30.69 -11.62 10.30
CA PRO A 69 -31.89 -11.78 11.11
C PRO A 69 -32.56 -13.14 10.92
N ASP A 70 -32.49 -13.74 9.73
CA ASP A 70 -33.10 -15.05 9.42
C ASP A 70 -32.44 -16.19 10.24
N GLU A 71 -31.11 -16.22 10.27
CA GLU A 71 -30.30 -17.15 11.06
C GLU A 71 -30.48 -16.97 12.58
N LEU A 72 -31.02 -15.83 13.02
CA LEU A 72 -31.25 -15.48 14.42
C LEU A 72 -32.74 -15.48 14.84
N GLY A 73 -33.69 -15.70 13.92
CA GLY A 73 -35.11 -15.83 14.28
C GLY A 73 -36.13 -15.32 13.25
N GLY A 74 -35.70 -14.77 12.11
CA GLY A 74 -36.55 -14.32 11.01
C GLY A 74 -36.75 -12.80 10.94
N ASP A 75 -36.82 -12.11 12.07
CA ASP A 75 -36.95 -10.66 12.12
C ASP A 75 -36.11 -10.03 13.24
N THR A 76 -35.96 -8.70 13.20
CA THR A 76 -35.17 -7.92 14.15
C THR A 76 -35.56 -8.15 15.62
N GLU A 77 -36.85 -8.29 15.94
CA GLU A 77 -37.30 -8.51 17.32
C GLU A 77 -37.07 -9.95 17.76
N ALA A 78 -37.27 -10.92 16.86
CA ALA A 78 -36.95 -12.33 17.11
C ALA A 78 -35.45 -12.53 17.32
N ALA A 79 -34.60 -11.91 16.48
CA ALA A 79 -33.15 -11.96 16.58
C ALA A 79 -32.64 -11.32 17.89
N LEU A 80 -33.17 -10.16 18.27
CA LEU A 80 -32.85 -9.52 19.56
C LEU A 80 -33.33 -10.36 20.75
N ALA A 81 -34.49 -11.01 20.64
CA ALA A 81 -34.97 -11.96 21.65
C ALA A 81 -34.10 -13.21 21.74
N GLU A 82 -33.50 -13.68 20.64
CA GLU A 82 -32.56 -14.81 20.64
C GLU A 82 -31.21 -14.42 21.25
N LEU A 83 -30.63 -13.27 20.88
CA LEU A 83 -29.42 -12.74 21.54
C LEU A 83 -29.62 -12.56 23.06
N ALA A 84 -30.82 -12.15 23.48
CA ALA A 84 -31.17 -12.02 24.90
C ALA A 84 -31.22 -13.37 25.64
N LYS A 85 -31.55 -14.48 24.96
CA LYS A 85 -31.51 -15.85 25.50
C LYS A 85 -30.09 -16.41 25.52
N LEU A 86 -29.35 -16.23 24.42
CA LEU A 86 -28.01 -16.78 24.22
C LEU A 86 -26.99 -16.16 25.19
N PHE A 87 -27.07 -14.85 25.43
CA PHE A 87 -26.11 -14.16 26.28
C PHE A 87 -26.77 -13.50 27.50
N ASN A 88 -27.41 -12.35 27.29
CA ASN A 88 -28.29 -11.69 28.27
C ASN A 88 -29.03 -10.52 27.62
N ARG A 89 -30.05 -10.03 28.32
CA ARG A 89 -30.85 -8.87 27.89
C ARG A 89 -30.03 -7.60 27.66
N ARG A 90 -28.98 -7.33 28.45
CA ARG A 90 -28.17 -6.09 28.31
C ARG A 90 -27.40 -6.07 26.99
N ILE A 91 -26.87 -7.22 26.56
CA ILE A 91 -26.23 -7.37 25.24
C ILE A 91 -27.24 -7.13 24.12
N ALA A 92 -28.44 -7.71 24.20
CA ALA A 92 -29.49 -7.47 23.21
C ALA A 92 -29.95 -6.00 23.19
N ASP A 93 -30.12 -5.37 24.35
CA ASP A 93 -30.46 -3.94 24.45
C ASP A 93 -29.32 -3.06 23.86
N LEU A 94 -28.04 -3.39 24.08
CA LEU A 94 -26.89 -2.69 23.47
C LEU A 94 -26.83 -2.87 21.94
N VAL A 95 -27.05 -4.09 21.43
CA VAL A 95 -27.08 -4.37 19.98
C VAL A 95 -28.25 -3.60 19.35
N ARG A 96 -29.46 -3.69 19.92
CA ARG A 96 -30.63 -2.89 19.52
C ARG A 96 -30.33 -1.40 19.40
N SER A 97 -29.55 -0.85 20.34
CA SER A 97 -29.18 0.57 20.34
C SER A 97 -28.26 0.96 19.17
N VAL A 98 -27.54 0.01 18.54
CA VAL A 98 -26.64 0.25 17.40
C VAL A 98 -27.15 -0.31 16.07
N THR A 99 -28.16 -1.19 16.10
CA THR A 99 -28.91 -1.72 14.95
C THR A 99 -29.73 -0.61 14.26
N ASN A 100 -29.72 -0.58 12.94
CA ASN A 100 -30.52 0.31 12.10
C ASN A 100 -32.03 0.04 12.18
N PRO A 101 -32.88 1.07 12.02
CA PRO A 101 -34.33 0.90 12.03
C PRO A 101 -34.82 0.37 10.67
N ALA A 102 -36.04 -0.18 10.65
CA ALA A 102 -36.77 -0.35 9.40
C ALA A 102 -36.97 1.02 8.73
N TYR A 103 -36.58 1.15 7.46
CA TYR A 103 -36.64 2.40 6.73
C TYR A 103 -38.01 2.62 6.09
N ASP A 104 -38.57 3.82 6.27
CA ASP A 104 -39.70 4.33 5.50
C ASP A 104 -39.23 4.65 4.07
N PRO A 105 -39.78 4.02 3.02
CA PRO A 105 -39.35 4.25 1.63
C PRO A 105 -39.72 5.65 1.11
N ASP A 106 -40.68 6.34 1.71
CA ASP A 106 -41.15 7.67 1.28
C ASP A 106 -40.34 8.82 1.90
N ARG A 107 -39.29 8.52 2.68
CA ARG A 107 -38.46 9.50 3.41
C ARG A 107 -36.97 9.31 3.12
N ASP A 108 -36.18 10.39 3.21
CA ASP A 108 -34.74 10.31 2.96
C ASP A 108 -34.03 9.34 3.91
N ARG A 109 -33.33 8.34 3.35
CA ARG A 109 -32.68 7.27 4.11
C ARG A 109 -31.56 7.79 5.01
N HIS A 110 -30.85 8.84 4.60
CA HIS A 110 -29.74 9.42 5.37
C HIS A 110 -30.25 10.33 6.50
N GLU A 111 -31.38 11.01 6.33
CA GLU A 111 -32.08 11.70 7.41
C GLU A 111 -32.60 10.71 8.45
N GLN A 112 -33.30 9.65 8.03
CA GLN A 112 -33.77 8.60 8.93
C GLN A 112 -32.62 7.98 9.73
N TYR A 113 -31.52 7.59 9.07
CA TYR A 113 -30.33 7.05 9.72
C TYR A 113 -29.72 8.02 10.74
N ARG A 114 -29.62 9.32 10.41
CA ARG A 114 -29.08 10.34 11.33
C ARG A 114 -29.95 10.56 12.56
N THR A 115 -31.26 10.66 12.38
CA THR A 115 -32.21 10.84 13.48
C THR A 115 -32.19 9.63 14.40
N HIS A 116 -32.20 8.41 13.85
CA HIS A 116 -32.07 7.18 14.63
C HIS A 116 -30.76 7.11 15.43
N VAL A 117 -29.61 7.37 14.78
CA VAL A 117 -28.31 7.38 15.46
C VAL A 117 -28.27 8.43 16.57
N ALA A 118 -28.84 9.63 16.36
CA ALA A 118 -28.92 10.64 17.40
C ALA A 118 -29.79 10.19 18.59
N GLU A 119 -31.03 9.76 18.34
CA GLU A 119 -31.99 9.39 19.40
C GLU A 119 -31.63 8.09 20.14
N SER A 120 -31.10 7.09 19.42
CA SER A 120 -30.71 5.80 20.00
C SER A 120 -29.51 5.97 20.93
N LEU A 121 -28.47 6.66 20.45
CA LEU A 121 -27.23 6.86 21.20
C LEU A 121 -27.36 7.93 22.30
N ASP A 122 -28.32 8.85 22.22
CA ASP A 122 -28.67 9.75 23.33
C ASP A 122 -29.03 8.94 24.59
N ARG A 123 -29.84 7.89 24.42
CA ARG A 123 -30.40 7.08 25.51
C ARG A 123 -29.47 6.00 26.07
N ASP A 124 -28.48 5.54 25.29
CA ASP A 124 -27.55 4.48 25.70
C ASP A 124 -26.08 4.93 25.59
N PRO A 125 -25.45 5.30 26.72
CA PRO A 125 -24.07 5.78 26.72
C PRO A 125 -23.02 4.73 26.31
N TRP A 126 -23.28 3.44 26.49
CA TRP A 126 -22.34 2.39 26.07
C TRP A 126 -22.47 2.08 24.57
N ALA A 127 -23.69 2.15 24.02
CA ALA A 127 -23.91 2.07 22.58
C ALA A 127 -23.14 3.16 21.81
N ARG A 128 -22.97 4.37 22.39
CA ARG A 128 -22.12 5.44 21.80
C ARG A 128 -20.72 4.93 21.49
N VAL A 129 -20.11 4.17 22.40
CA VAL A 129 -18.76 3.64 22.27
C VAL A 129 -18.67 2.58 21.16
N ILE A 130 -19.71 1.74 21.04
CA ILE A 130 -19.82 0.72 19.98
C ILE A 130 -19.99 1.40 18.63
N LYS A 131 -21.00 2.28 18.46
CA LYS A 131 -21.29 2.91 17.16
C LYS A 131 -20.20 3.88 16.69
N VAL A 132 -19.45 4.51 17.59
CA VAL A 132 -18.25 5.31 17.23
C VAL A 132 -17.09 4.41 16.82
N SER A 133 -16.96 3.22 17.41
CA SER A 133 -15.95 2.23 17.00
C SER A 133 -16.25 1.69 15.60
N ASP A 134 -17.50 1.29 15.35
CA ASP A 134 -18.05 0.97 14.02
C ASP A 134 -17.76 2.14 13.05
N PHE A 135 -18.31 3.33 13.33
CA PHE A 135 -18.18 4.51 12.48
C PHE A 135 -16.72 4.83 12.14
N THR A 136 -15.78 4.62 13.07
CA THR A 136 -14.35 4.86 12.82
C THR A 136 -13.71 3.76 11.96
N ASP A 137 -14.12 2.48 12.08
CA ASP A 137 -13.64 1.42 11.17
C ASP A 137 -14.27 1.53 9.77
N ASN A 138 -15.50 2.04 9.71
CA ASN A 138 -16.16 2.45 8.47
C ASN A 138 -15.53 3.71 7.86
N GLY A 139 -15.17 4.70 8.68
CA GLY A 139 -14.51 5.94 8.28
C GLY A 139 -13.09 5.73 7.76
N VAL A 140 -12.30 4.85 8.38
CA VAL A 140 -10.97 4.46 7.86
C VAL A 140 -11.06 3.87 6.45
N GLY A 141 -12.10 3.07 6.16
CA GLY A 141 -12.37 2.59 4.80
C GLY A 141 -12.67 3.71 3.78
N VAL A 142 -13.19 4.86 4.21
CA VAL A 142 -13.43 6.03 3.34
C VAL A 142 -12.13 6.74 2.98
N ILE A 143 -11.11 6.71 3.85
CA ILE A 143 -9.77 7.28 3.58
C ILE A 143 -9.12 6.59 2.37
N HIS A 144 -9.42 5.30 2.16
CA HIS A 144 -8.93 4.48 1.04
C HIS A 144 -9.95 4.34 -0.10
N THR A 145 -11.07 5.08 -0.06
CA THR A 145 -12.09 5.05 -1.11
C THR A 145 -11.87 6.17 -2.11
N THR A 146 -12.01 5.90 -3.41
CA THR A 146 -11.96 6.88 -4.50
C THR A 146 -13.25 6.84 -5.35
N GLY A 147 -13.39 7.78 -6.30
CA GLY A 147 -14.52 7.83 -7.24
C GLY A 147 -15.89 8.15 -6.62
N PRO A 148 -17.01 7.81 -7.28
CA PRO A 148 -18.38 8.15 -6.85
C PRO A 148 -18.74 7.64 -5.44
N LYS A 149 -18.08 6.57 -5.00
CA LYS A 149 -18.25 5.99 -3.66
C LYS A 149 -17.82 6.96 -2.55
N VAL A 150 -16.88 7.88 -2.81
CA VAL A 150 -16.53 8.98 -1.88
C VAL A 150 -17.70 9.91 -1.66
N HIS A 151 -18.41 10.32 -2.72
CA HIS A 151 -19.56 11.22 -2.59
C HIS A 151 -20.72 10.55 -1.83
N SER A 152 -21.05 9.28 -2.14
CA SER A 152 -22.07 8.56 -1.36
C SER A 152 -21.68 8.37 0.11
N SER A 153 -20.40 8.11 0.40
CA SER A 153 -19.88 7.98 1.76
C SER A 153 -19.87 9.32 2.50
N ALA A 154 -19.50 10.40 1.83
CA ALA A 154 -19.54 11.75 2.40
C ALA A 154 -20.99 12.18 2.70
N THR A 155 -21.94 11.95 1.80
CA THR A 155 -23.37 12.21 2.05
C THR A 155 -23.90 11.42 3.25
N LYS A 156 -23.50 10.13 3.39
CA LYS A 156 -23.89 9.29 4.54
C LYS A 156 -23.24 9.75 5.86
N TYR A 157 -21.93 10.00 5.87
CA TYR A 157 -21.15 10.12 7.10
C TYR A 157 -20.85 11.56 7.54
N ARG A 158 -20.76 12.54 6.62
CA ARG A 158 -20.45 13.95 6.95
C ARG A 158 -21.38 14.55 7.99
N PRO A 159 -22.73 14.40 7.91
CA PRO A 159 -23.61 15.08 8.84
C PRO A 159 -23.77 14.31 10.16
N LEU A 160 -23.16 13.13 10.30
CA LEU A 160 -23.09 12.39 11.57
C LEU A 160 -21.93 12.83 12.46
N VAL A 161 -20.83 13.34 11.88
CA VAL A 161 -19.65 13.64 12.70
C VAL A 161 -19.86 14.71 13.79
N PRO A 162 -20.59 15.83 13.57
CA PRO A 162 -20.91 16.72 14.68
C PRO A 162 -21.76 16.05 15.77
N VAL A 163 -22.67 15.14 15.39
CA VAL A 163 -23.51 14.37 16.33
C VAL A 163 -22.64 13.42 17.16
N PHE A 164 -21.76 12.65 16.53
CA PHE A 164 -20.83 11.77 17.24
C PHE A 164 -19.88 12.57 18.15
N ARG A 165 -19.30 13.68 17.68
CA ARG A 165 -18.45 14.55 18.52
C ARG A 165 -19.21 15.04 19.76
N GLU A 166 -20.44 15.51 19.60
CA GLU A 166 -21.26 15.95 20.72
C GLU A 166 -21.51 14.82 21.71
N LEU A 167 -22.10 13.70 21.25
CA LEU A 167 -22.44 12.53 22.06
C LEU A 167 -21.21 11.99 22.82
N VAL A 168 -20.08 11.88 22.14
CA VAL A 168 -18.82 11.39 22.73
C VAL A 168 -18.27 12.31 23.82
N ALA A 169 -18.38 13.63 23.63
CA ALA A 169 -17.88 14.62 24.59
C ALA A 169 -18.75 14.78 25.85
N ARG A 170 -19.93 14.12 25.92
CA ARG A 170 -20.81 14.20 27.09
C ARG A 170 -20.22 13.45 28.29
N ALA A 171 -20.41 14.02 29.48
CA ALA A 171 -19.85 13.51 30.73
C ALA A 171 -20.41 12.14 31.18
N ASP A 172 -21.53 11.70 30.63
CA ASP A 172 -22.13 10.37 30.84
C ASP A 172 -21.60 9.31 29.85
N THR A 173 -20.87 9.69 28.80
CA THR A 173 -20.20 8.75 27.91
C THR A 173 -19.06 8.05 28.67
N PRO A 174 -19.07 6.71 28.80
CA PRO A 174 -18.26 5.98 29.78
C PRO A 174 -16.82 5.69 29.29
N LEU A 175 -16.15 6.72 28.78
CA LEU A 175 -14.77 6.67 28.32
C LEU A 175 -13.86 7.31 29.36
N SER A 176 -13.02 6.50 30.01
CA SER A 176 -12.06 7.02 30.99
C SER A 176 -10.98 7.88 30.31
N ALA A 177 -10.58 8.98 30.97
CA ALA A 177 -9.44 9.79 30.54
C ALA A 177 -8.18 8.90 30.29
N PRO A 178 -7.37 9.21 29.27
CA PRO A 178 -6.36 8.29 28.75
C PRO A 178 -5.38 7.82 29.83
N ARG A 179 -5.34 6.51 30.06
CA ARG A 179 -4.38 5.87 30.96
C ARG A 179 -2.99 5.94 30.34
N ARG A 180 -2.08 6.72 30.94
CA ARG A 180 -0.65 6.66 30.61
C ARG A 180 -0.14 5.21 30.72
N PRO A 181 0.70 4.73 29.79
CA PRO A 181 1.27 3.39 29.88
C PRO A 181 2.14 3.26 31.14
N THR A 182 1.70 2.41 32.07
CA THR A 182 2.40 2.15 33.34
C THR A 182 3.67 1.35 33.12
N SER A 183 4.81 1.92 33.47
CA SER A 183 6.11 1.25 33.46
C SER A 183 6.22 0.16 34.53
N TRP A 184 6.72 -1.02 34.15
CA TRP A 184 7.21 -2.09 35.02
C TRP A 184 8.67 -2.36 34.61
N ILE A 185 9.73 -2.35 35.43
CA ILE A 185 9.89 -2.06 36.87
C ILE A 185 11.22 -1.29 37.03
N SER A 186 11.23 -0.23 37.86
CA SER A 186 12.47 0.15 38.56
C SER A 186 12.41 -0.45 39.97
N SER A 187 13.41 -1.24 40.34
CA SER A 187 13.41 -1.96 41.62
C SER A 187 13.83 -1.04 42.77
N THR A 188 12.85 -0.47 43.49
CA THR A 188 13.07 0.07 44.84
C THR A 188 11.97 -0.43 45.78
N SER A 189 12.36 -1.02 46.90
CA SER A 189 11.44 -1.67 47.85
C SER A 189 10.59 -0.66 48.65
N PRO A 190 9.38 -1.03 49.12
CA PRO A 190 8.53 -0.13 49.87
C PRO A 190 9.01 0.05 51.32
N ARG A 191 8.85 1.26 51.87
CA ARG A 191 8.94 1.53 53.31
C ARG A 191 7.62 1.12 54.00
N ALA A 192 7.74 0.40 55.10
CA ALA A 192 6.69 0.27 56.13
C ALA A 192 7.26 0.75 57.48
N GLY A 193 6.40 1.28 58.36
CA GLY A 193 6.80 1.94 59.61
C GLY A 193 7.11 1.00 60.79
N SER A 194 7.90 1.50 61.73
CA SER A 194 8.18 0.95 63.09
C SER A 194 6.92 1.01 63.99
N PRO A 195 6.82 0.35 65.19
CA PRO A 195 7.88 0.09 66.20
C PRO A 195 7.74 -1.28 66.96
N PRO A 196 8.34 -1.54 68.16
CA PRO A 196 9.50 -0.95 68.86
C PRO A 196 10.63 -1.96 69.31
N SER A 197 11.78 -1.38 69.69
CA SER A 197 12.80 -1.85 70.67
C SER A 197 13.24 -3.32 70.82
N SER A 198 14.53 -3.60 70.57
CA SER A 198 15.53 -3.73 71.67
C SER A 198 16.99 -3.81 71.17
N THR A 199 17.90 -3.43 72.06
CA THR A 199 19.39 -3.40 72.00
C THR A 199 20.07 -4.69 71.46
N VAL A 200 21.28 -4.71 70.86
CA VAL A 200 22.61 -4.39 71.46
C VAL A 200 23.73 -4.19 70.39
N ARG A 201 24.61 -3.20 70.63
CA ARG A 201 26.04 -2.96 70.24
C ARG A 201 26.73 -3.56 68.97
N ARG A 202 27.46 -2.64 68.30
CA ARG A 202 28.71 -2.77 67.48
C ARG A 202 29.88 -3.46 68.24
N PRO A 203 31.04 -3.84 67.62
CA PRO A 203 31.72 -3.27 66.42
C PRO A 203 32.02 -4.34 65.31
N ALA A 204 32.94 -4.27 64.33
CA ALA A 204 34.07 -3.37 64.02
C ALA A 204 34.43 -3.32 62.50
N ARG A 205 35.60 -2.73 62.16
CA ARG A 205 36.48 -3.01 60.99
C ARG A 205 37.93 -3.21 61.52
N PRO A 206 38.84 -3.83 60.76
CA PRO A 206 39.85 -3.06 60.00
C PRO A 206 40.03 -3.59 58.55
N ASP A 207 40.16 -2.73 57.52
CA ASP A 207 41.40 -2.16 56.93
C ASP A 207 42.20 -3.13 56.03
N GLY A 208 42.60 -2.65 54.84
CA GLY A 208 43.46 -3.40 53.90
C GLY A 208 43.54 -2.76 52.50
N ARG A 209 44.70 -2.24 52.12
CA ARG A 209 44.93 -1.51 50.85
C ARG A 209 45.07 -2.44 49.63
N ALA A 210 44.61 -1.90 48.49
CA ALA A 210 45.05 -2.01 47.08
C ALA A 210 46.55 -2.33 46.79
N PRO A 211 47.02 -2.46 45.51
CA PRO A 211 46.34 -2.64 44.19
C PRO A 211 46.99 -3.69 43.22
N GLY A 212 46.38 -3.90 42.03
CA GLY A 212 47.15 -3.94 40.76
C GLY A 212 47.22 -5.24 39.93
N HIS A 213 46.58 -5.22 38.73
CA HIS A 213 46.99 -5.73 37.38
C HIS A 213 47.69 -7.12 37.17
N PRO A 214 47.85 -7.61 35.91
CA PRO A 214 46.83 -7.96 34.91
C PRO A 214 47.05 -9.38 34.31
N GLY A 215 46.09 -10.02 33.61
CA GLY A 215 46.38 -11.38 33.08
C GLY A 215 45.31 -12.14 32.27
N ARG A 216 45.18 -11.77 31.00
CA ARG A 216 44.71 -12.53 29.82
C ARG A 216 44.63 -14.09 29.87
N GLN A 217 43.49 -14.62 29.37
CA GLN A 217 43.31 -15.71 28.35
C GLN A 217 42.54 -17.03 28.67
N ARG A 218 41.46 -17.22 27.89
CA ARG A 218 40.97 -18.42 27.13
C ARG A 218 40.47 -19.70 27.85
N GLY A 219 39.41 -20.27 27.25
CA GLY A 219 38.91 -21.65 27.44
C GLY A 219 37.65 -21.73 28.33
N ALA A 220 36.39 -21.81 27.89
CA ALA A 220 35.67 -22.53 26.81
C ALA A 220 34.75 -23.64 27.39
N THR A 221 33.66 -23.96 26.67
CA THR A 221 32.61 -24.97 26.98
C THR A 221 31.63 -24.65 28.14
N SER A 222 30.37 -25.11 28.16
CA SER A 222 29.36 -25.33 27.10
C SER A 222 28.00 -25.67 27.76
N SER A 223 26.88 -25.40 27.07
CA SER A 223 25.50 -25.80 27.42
C SER A 223 24.90 -25.15 28.70
N SER A 224 23.57 -25.03 28.87
CA SER A 224 22.44 -25.57 28.09
C SER A 224 21.28 -24.57 27.98
N TRP A 225 20.49 -24.68 26.91
CA TRP A 225 19.28 -23.88 26.71
C TRP A 225 18.08 -24.47 27.46
N LYS A 226 17.22 -23.60 28.03
CA LYS A 226 15.78 -23.89 28.15
C LYS A 226 14.96 -22.74 27.59
N ARG A 227 14.14 -23.06 26.59
CA ARG A 227 13.18 -22.15 25.95
C ARG A 227 12.10 -21.71 26.93
N SER A 228 11.57 -20.52 26.73
CA SER A 228 10.18 -20.19 27.06
C SER A 228 9.65 -19.25 25.99
N ARG A 229 8.62 -19.68 25.26
CA ARG A 229 8.01 -18.92 24.16
C ARG A 229 7.32 -17.68 24.73
N ARG A 230 7.52 -16.52 24.10
CA ARG A 230 6.58 -15.39 24.19
C ARG A 230 6.16 -15.05 22.77
N PHE A 231 4.84 -15.07 22.53
CA PHE A 231 4.25 -14.42 21.37
C PHE A 231 4.56 -12.92 21.46
N LEU A 232 5.09 -12.34 20.39
CA LEU A 232 5.09 -10.89 20.22
C LEU A 232 3.72 -10.51 19.65
N ILE A 233 2.88 -9.86 20.46
CA ILE A 233 1.77 -9.08 19.93
C ILE A 233 2.34 -7.69 19.66
N VAL A 234 2.25 -7.25 18.40
CA VAL A 234 2.73 -5.93 17.98
C VAL A 234 1.81 -4.86 18.59
N THR A 235 2.35 -4.08 19.53
CA THR A 235 1.69 -2.86 20.01
C THR A 235 2.18 -1.68 19.19
N ALA A 236 1.45 -1.33 18.13
CA ALA A 236 1.63 -0.05 17.45
C ALA A 236 1.24 1.11 18.40
N SER A 237 2.06 2.16 18.45
CA SER A 237 1.79 3.34 19.25
C SER A 237 0.72 4.21 18.57
N LEU A 238 -0.52 4.10 19.04
CA LEU A 238 -1.64 4.94 18.56
C LEU A 238 -1.54 6.37 19.13
N PRO A 239 -2.00 7.40 18.39
CA PRO A 239 -1.96 8.80 18.83
C PRO A 239 -2.86 9.04 20.06
N GLU A 240 -2.51 10.06 20.84
CA GLU A 240 -3.22 10.42 22.07
C GLU A 240 -4.57 11.11 21.78
N SER A 241 -5.60 10.64 22.47
CA SER A 241 -6.96 11.17 22.54
C SER A 241 -7.92 10.88 21.37
N LEU A 242 -9.17 10.67 21.75
CA LEU A 242 -10.33 10.37 20.92
C LEU A 242 -10.67 11.52 19.94
N ASP A 243 -10.37 12.76 20.34
CA ASP A 243 -10.48 13.93 19.46
C ASP A 243 -9.55 13.82 18.25
N GLY A 244 -8.33 13.26 18.41
CA GLY A 244 -7.40 13.05 17.31
C GLY A 244 -7.95 12.11 16.23
N MET A 245 -8.57 11.00 16.63
CA MET A 245 -9.18 10.05 15.69
C MET A 245 -10.44 10.60 15.02
N ILE A 246 -11.29 11.31 15.76
CA ILE A 246 -12.47 11.99 15.19
C ILE A 246 -12.02 13.08 14.19
N VAL A 247 -10.97 13.85 14.51
CA VAL A 247 -10.37 14.85 13.60
C VAL A 247 -9.76 14.21 12.36
N GLN A 248 -9.11 13.05 12.46
CA GLN A 248 -8.53 12.35 11.32
C GLN A 248 -9.61 11.76 10.38
N ALA A 249 -10.73 11.28 10.93
CA ALA A 249 -11.90 10.91 10.14
C ALA A 249 -12.60 12.13 9.50
N LEU A 250 -12.58 13.29 10.17
CA LEU A 250 -13.14 14.55 9.65
C LEU A 250 -12.38 15.12 8.46
N THR A 251 -11.05 15.10 8.50
CA THR A 251 -10.22 15.68 7.43
C THR A 251 -10.48 15.08 6.06
N CYS A 252 -10.91 13.81 6.00
CA CYS A 252 -11.27 13.12 4.76
C CYS A 252 -12.69 13.43 4.25
N VAL A 253 -13.56 13.99 5.10
CA VAL A 253 -14.99 14.16 4.81
C VAL A 253 -15.39 15.65 4.67
N ASP A 254 -14.63 16.56 5.28
CA ASP A 254 -14.92 18.00 5.22
C ASP A 254 -14.41 18.71 3.94
N ALA A 255 -13.60 18.05 3.10
CA ALA A 255 -13.16 18.56 1.80
C ALA A 255 -14.36 19.01 0.93
N PRO A 256 -14.43 20.27 0.46
CA PRO A 256 -15.62 20.77 -0.22
C PRO A 256 -15.66 20.37 -1.70
N SER A 257 -16.71 19.64 -2.08
CA SER A 257 -17.09 19.36 -3.47
C SER A 257 -17.45 20.68 -4.20
N ARG A 258 -16.57 21.16 -5.09
CA ARG A 258 -16.87 22.30 -5.97
C ARG A 258 -17.59 21.84 -7.24
N ASP A 259 -18.86 21.50 -7.09
CA ASP A 259 -19.74 21.33 -8.25
C ASP A 259 -20.04 22.68 -8.92
N ARG A 260 -20.01 22.70 -10.25
CA ARG A 260 -20.12 23.94 -11.05
C ARG A 260 -21.57 24.25 -11.41
N HIS A 261 -22.22 25.14 -10.66
CA HIS A 261 -23.41 25.81 -11.19
C HIS A 261 -23.03 26.77 -12.33
N VAL A 262 -23.49 26.46 -13.54
CA VAL A 262 -23.40 27.35 -14.71
C VAL A 262 -24.39 28.50 -14.54
N SER A 263 -23.92 29.62 -14.01
CA SER A 263 -24.66 30.88 -14.01
C SER A 263 -24.46 31.62 -15.33
N GLN A 264 -25.46 31.58 -16.22
CA GLN A 264 -25.51 32.51 -17.35
C GLN A 264 -25.54 33.96 -16.84
N ARG A 265 -24.52 34.77 -17.18
CA ARG A 265 -24.61 36.23 -17.10
C ARG A 265 -24.12 36.88 -18.38
N THR A 266 -25.00 37.70 -18.94
CA THR A 266 -24.83 38.56 -20.11
C THR A 266 -23.70 39.57 -19.95
N VAL A 267 -22.92 39.76 -21.02
CA VAL A 267 -21.95 40.86 -21.16
C VAL A 267 -22.60 42.01 -21.95
N PRO A 268 -22.52 43.28 -21.51
CA PRO A 268 -23.14 44.40 -22.21
C PRO A 268 -22.35 44.85 -23.43
N ALA A 269 -23.06 45.36 -24.44
CA ALA A 269 -22.47 45.86 -25.68
C ALA A 269 -21.69 47.17 -25.49
N ARG A 270 -20.58 47.32 -26.23
CA ARG A 270 -19.96 48.62 -26.50
C ARG A 270 -19.93 48.85 -28.01
N LYS A 271 -20.45 50.00 -28.45
CA LYS A 271 -20.39 50.47 -29.83
C LYS A 271 -19.00 51.01 -30.16
N GLU A 272 -18.61 50.86 -31.42
CA GLU A 272 -17.88 51.89 -32.17
C GLU A 272 -18.16 51.71 -33.68
N ASP A 273 -18.09 52.80 -34.43
CA ASP A 273 -18.75 52.97 -35.74
C ASP A 273 -17.81 52.72 -36.95
N GLY A 274 -18.37 52.61 -38.16
CA GLY A 274 -17.61 52.92 -39.40
C GLY A 274 -17.77 51.97 -40.60
N MET A 275 -18.62 52.36 -41.55
CA MET A 275 -18.82 51.76 -42.88
C MET A 275 -17.55 51.51 -43.74
N ALA A 276 -17.55 50.44 -44.57
CA ALA A 276 -17.46 50.56 -46.04
C ALA A 276 -17.61 49.21 -46.81
N VAL A 277 -18.14 49.31 -48.03
CA VAL A 277 -18.68 48.27 -48.92
C VAL A 277 -17.62 47.52 -49.78
N PHE A 278 -17.86 46.21 -50.00
CA PHE A 278 -17.53 45.30 -51.15
C PHE A 278 -16.91 45.89 -52.45
N PRO A 279 -16.16 45.11 -53.31
CA PRO A 279 -16.65 43.81 -53.86
C PRO A 279 -15.68 42.72 -54.43
N ARG A 280 -16.23 41.49 -54.58
CA ARG A 280 -15.91 40.42 -55.58
C ARG A 280 -14.49 39.78 -55.50
N ARG A 281 -14.21 38.54 -55.94
CA ARG A 281 -14.93 37.47 -56.71
C ARG A 281 -14.16 36.14 -56.56
N ARG A 282 -14.82 34.98 -56.59
CA ARG A 282 -14.39 33.74 -57.32
C ARG A 282 -15.47 32.65 -57.26
N GLN A 283 -15.52 31.77 -58.26
CA GLN A 283 -16.59 30.80 -58.52
C GLN A 283 -16.07 29.34 -58.50
N ALA A 284 -16.98 28.41 -58.16
CA ALA A 284 -17.27 27.10 -58.79
C ALA A 284 -16.13 26.07 -58.99
N ILE A 285 -16.16 24.88 -58.36
CA ILE A 285 -17.01 23.66 -58.60
C ILE A 285 -16.58 22.82 -59.81
N VAL A 286 -16.25 21.55 -59.57
CA VAL A 286 -16.56 20.37 -60.43
C VAL A 286 -16.89 19.16 -59.52
N ILE A 287 -17.78 18.28 -59.99
CA ILE A 287 -18.33 17.08 -59.32
C ILE A 287 -17.98 15.83 -60.14
N ALA A 288 -17.86 14.65 -59.51
CA ALA A 288 -18.11 13.36 -60.17
C ALA A 288 -18.65 12.32 -59.16
N THR A 289 -19.60 11.48 -59.61
CA THR A 289 -20.39 10.54 -58.79
C THR A 289 -20.58 9.22 -59.53
N VAL A 290 -20.57 8.06 -58.87
CA VAL A 290 -21.22 6.81 -59.34
C VAL A 290 -21.81 6.04 -58.14
N VAL A 291 -22.92 5.34 -58.38
CA VAL A 291 -23.80 4.66 -57.41
C VAL A 291 -23.77 3.13 -57.63
N GLY A 292 -24.06 2.33 -56.60
CA GLY A 292 -24.32 0.89 -56.74
C GLY A 292 -24.90 0.25 -55.48
N LEU A 293 -26.23 0.23 -55.34
CA LEU A 293 -26.97 -0.43 -54.24
C LEU A 293 -27.74 -1.64 -54.80
N ALA A 294 -27.74 -2.76 -54.08
CA ALA A 294 -28.64 -3.88 -54.36
C ALA A 294 -29.01 -4.61 -53.06
N LEU A 295 -30.25 -4.39 -52.61
CA LEU A 295 -30.94 -5.20 -51.61
C LEU A 295 -31.75 -6.29 -52.30
N SER A 296 -31.91 -7.44 -51.66
CA SER A 296 -32.89 -8.46 -52.03
C SER A 296 -33.39 -9.13 -50.76
N ALA A 297 -34.70 -9.39 -50.68
CA ALA A 297 -35.38 -9.67 -49.42
C ALA A 297 -36.05 -11.05 -49.39
N ALA A 298 -36.29 -11.50 -48.16
CA ALA A 298 -37.29 -12.46 -47.72
C ALA A 298 -37.18 -13.95 -48.14
N ALA A 299 -36.95 -14.78 -47.11
CA ALA A 299 -37.69 -16.03 -46.91
C ALA A 299 -37.96 -16.18 -45.40
N CYS A 300 -39.21 -16.38 -45.00
CA CYS A 300 -39.57 -16.69 -43.61
C CYS A 300 -39.54 -18.20 -43.38
N GLY A 301 -39.12 -18.64 -42.20
CA GLY A 301 -39.20 -20.02 -41.74
C GLY A 301 -39.15 -20.05 -40.21
N ASP A 302 -40.25 -20.46 -39.60
CA ASP A 302 -40.47 -20.47 -38.15
C ASP A 302 -39.77 -21.67 -37.47
N GLY A 303 -39.38 -21.51 -36.20
CA GLY A 303 -38.71 -22.56 -35.43
C GLY A 303 -37.86 -22.03 -34.27
N ASP A 304 -38.38 -22.12 -33.05
CA ASP A 304 -37.61 -21.94 -31.81
C ASP A 304 -36.42 -22.92 -31.76
N ASP A 305 -35.21 -22.39 -31.59
CA ASP A 305 -34.24 -22.98 -30.67
C ASP A 305 -33.33 -21.89 -30.07
N SER A 306 -33.24 -21.85 -28.74
CA SER A 306 -32.53 -20.82 -27.99
C SER A 306 -31.05 -21.18 -27.84
N GLY A 307 -30.25 -20.88 -28.85
CA GLY A 307 -28.79 -21.03 -28.82
C GLY A 307 -28.07 -19.70 -29.08
N SER A 308 -27.67 -18.99 -28.02
CA SER A 308 -26.81 -17.80 -28.13
C SER A 308 -25.36 -18.22 -28.45
N GLY A 309 -25.12 -18.65 -29.68
CA GLY A 309 -23.78 -18.85 -30.21
C GLY A 309 -23.05 -17.52 -30.35
N ASN A 310 -21.84 -17.43 -29.78
CA ASN A 310 -21.03 -16.23 -29.79
C ASN A 310 -20.43 -16.02 -31.20
N GLU A 311 -21.07 -15.20 -32.05
CA GLU A 311 -20.44 -14.77 -33.31
C GLU A 311 -19.21 -13.92 -33.00
N SER A 312 -18.04 -14.38 -33.43
CA SER A 312 -16.76 -13.74 -33.15
C SER A 312 -16.71 -12.31 -33.68
N SER A 313 -16.74 -11.32 -32.79
CA SER A 313 -16.43 -9.94 -33.14
C SER A 313 -14.99 -9.85 -33.65
N ALA A 314 -14.70 -8.88 -34.53
CA ALA A 314 -13.35 -8.67 -35.04
C ALA A 314 -12.32 -8.40 -33.91
N GLU A 315 -12.78 -7.93 -32.75
CA GLU A 315 -11.97 -7.65 -31.57
C GLU A 315 -11.49 -8.92 -30.86
N CYS A 316 -12.29 -10.00 -30.88
CA CYS A 316 -11.91 -11.27 -30.27
C CYS A 316 -10.93 -12.11 -31.11
N SER A 317 -10.70 -11.75 -32.37
CA SER A 317 -9.77 -12.46 -33.27
C SER A 317 -8.33 -12.56 -32.70
N ALA A 318 -7.89 -11.55 -31.97
CA ALA A 318 -6.58 -11.54 -31.29
C ALA A 318 -6.45 -12.59 -30.16
N PHE A 319 -7.57 -13.12 -29.67
CA PHE A 319 -7.65 -14.05 -28.54
C PHE A 319 -8.07 -15.47 -28.94
N GLU A 320 -8.35 -15.73 -30.23
CA GLU A 320 -8.82 -17.05 -30.71
C GLU A 320 -7.94 -18.22 -30.26
N LYS A 321 -6.61 -18.03 -30.18
CA LYS A 321 -5.64 -19.03 -29.72
C LYS A 321 -5.78 -19.44 -28.24
N TYR A 322 -6.56 -18.71 -27.45
CA TYR A 322 -6.85 -18.97 -26.03
C TYR A 322 -8.27 -19.53 -25.78
N SER A 323 -9.06 -19.73 -26.85
CA SER A 323 -10.43 -20.24 -26.79
C SER A 323 -10.51 -21.65 -26.20
N GLY A 324 -11.70 -22.02 -25.71
CA GLY A 324 -11.96 -23.35 -25.11
C GLY A 324 -11.73 -23.42 -23.60
N ASN A 325 -11.47 -22.28 -22.95
CA ASN A 325 -11.31 -22.14 -21.50
C ASN A 325 -12.51 -21.40 -20.85
N ASP A 326 -13.68 -21.49 -21.47
CA ASP A 326 -14.91 -20.83 -21.01
C ASP A 326 -15.35 -21.34 -19.61
N GLY A 327 -15.74 -20.40 -18.74
CA GLY A 327 -16.06 -20.64 -17.33
C GLY A 327 -14.89 -21.20 -16.49
N LYS A 328 -13.64 -21.08 -16.94
CA LYS A 328 -12.46 -21.52 -16.16
C LYS A 328 -11.93 -20.37 -15.33
N LYS A 329 -11.61 -20.67 -14.06
CA LYS A 329 -11.13 -19.68 -13.09
C LYS A 329 -9.61 -19.76 -12.90
N VAL A 330 -8.97 -18.59 -12.90
CA VAL A 330 -7.55 -18.38 -12.60
C VAL A 330 -7.42 -17.37 -11.48
N THR A 331 -6.72 -17.74 -10.41
CA THR A 331 -6.44 -16.85 -9.27
C THR A 331 -5.09 -16.15 -9.42
N ILE A 332 -5.06 -14.82 -9.21
CA ILE A 332 -3.84 -14.00 -9.27
C ILE A 332 -3.63 -13.28 -7.94
N TYR A 333 -2.42 -13.36 -7.39
CA TYR A 333 -2.02 -12.66 -6.15
C TYR A 333 -0.84 -11.70 -6.37
N ALA A 334 -0.88 -10.50 -5.80
CA ALA A 334 0.16 -9.49 -5.99
C ALA A 334 0.27 -8.48 -4.83
N SER A 335 1.31 -7.65 -4.84
CA SER A 335 1.45 -6.47 -3.97
C SER A 335 0.72 -5.22 -4.49
N ILE A 336 0.37 -5.21 -5.78
CA ILE A 336 -0.38 -4.15 -6.46
C ILE A 336 -1.81 -4.05 -5.86
N ARG A 337 -2.31 -2.84 -5.62
CA ARG A 337 -3.58 -2.60 -4.91
C ARG A 337 -4.30 -1.35 -5.43
N ASP A 338 -5.49 -1.13 -4.87
CA ASP A 338 -6.26 0.11 -4.98
C ASP A 338 -6.47 0.51 -6.46
N THR A 339 -6.31 1.78 -6.83
CA THR A 339 -6.47 2.26 -8.22
C THR A 339 -5.64 1.48 -9.24
N GLU A 340 -4.44 1.01 -8.88
CA GLU A 340 -3.60 0.27 -9.82
C GLU A 340 -4.15 -1.13 -10.10
N ALA A 341 -4.72 -1.78 -9.08
CA ALA A 341 -5.44 -3.04 -9.22
C ALA A 341 -6.72 -2.89 -10.08
N ASP A 342 -7.49 -1.81 -9.88
CA ASP A 342 -8.68 -1.54 -10.71
C ASP A 342 -8.32 -1.37 -12.20
N LEU A 343 -7.23 -0.66 -12.52
CA LEU A 343 -6.76 -0.48 -13.90
C LEU A 343 -6.11 -1.76 -14.46
N LEU A 344 -5.49 -2.56 -13.61
CA LEU A 344 -4.96 -3.86 -13.95
C LEU A 344 -6.09 -4.84 -14.33
N GLU A 345 -7.15 -4.92 -13.53
CA GLU A 345 -8.35 -5.73 -13.81
C GLU A 345 -9.08 -5.25 -15.09
N GLN A 346 -9.15 -3.94 -15.33
CA GLN A 346 -9.69 -3.40 -16.59
C GLN A 346 -8.84 -3.77 -17.82
N SER A 347 -7.52 -3.89 -17.68
CA SER A 347 -6.61 -4.09 -18.82
C SER A 347 -6.77 -5.44 -19.52
N TRP A 348 -7.15 -6.48 -18.77
CA TRP A 348 -7.41 -7.82 -19.32
C TRP A 348 -8.88 -8.11 -19.61
N LYS A 349 -9.80 -7.15 -19.37
CA LYS A 349 -11.22 -7.35 -19.65
C LYS A 349 -11.54 -7.79 -21.09
N PRO A 350 -10.90 -7.25 -22.15
CA PRO A 350 -11.11 -7.76 -23.51
C PRO A 350 -10.70 -9.23 -23.68
N PHE A 351 -9.66 -9.67 -22.98
CA PHE A 351 -9.24 -11.07 -22.97
C PHE A 351 -10.25 -11.96 -22.24
N THR A 352 -10.72 -11.56 -21.06
CA THR A 352 -11.71 -12.36 -20.30
C THR A 352 -13.04 -12.45 -21.05
N ASP A 353 -13.52 -11.34 -21.61
CA ASP A 353 -14.80 -11.27 -22.33
C ASP A 353 -14.79 -12.11 -23.62
N CYS A 354 -13.64 -12.23 -24.29
CA CYS A 354 -13.50 -13.03 -25.52
C CYS A 354 -13.15 -14.51 -25.28
N THR A 355 -12.53 -14.87 -24.14
CA THR A 355 -12.09 -16.25 -23.85
C THR A 355 -13.00 -17.01 -22.89
N GLY A 356 -13.82 -16.30 -22.12
CA GLY A 356 -14.62 -16.85 -21.03
C GLY A 356 -13.81 -17.23 -19.78
N ILE A 357 -12.52 -16.88 -19.71
CA ILE A 357 -11.69 -17.12 -18.52
C ILE A 357 -12.04 -16.08 -17.46
N GLU A 358 -12.37 -16.53 -16.25
CA GLU A 358 -12.54 -15.69 -15.07
C GLU A 358 -11.18 -15.50 -14.37
N ILE A 359 -10.73 -14.25 -14.27
CA ILE A 359 -9.53 -13.87 -13.51
C ILE A 359 -9.95 -13.27 -12.17
N ASP A 360 -9.62 -13.96 -11.08
CA ASP A 360 -9.90 -13.53 -9.70
C ASP A 360 -8.61 -12.98 -9.09
N TYR A 361 -8.58 -11.66 -8.88
CA TYR A 361 -7.39 -10.93 -8.50
C TYR A 361 -7.43 -10.46 -7.03
N GLU A 362 -6.35 -10.71 -6.30
CA GLU A 362 -6.19 -10.26 -4.93
C GLU A 362 -4.86 -9.51 -4.75
N GLY A 363 -4.96 -8.23 -4.37
CA GLY A 363 -3.83 -7.38 -4.00
C GLY A 363 -3.65 -7.28 -2.48
N SER A 364 -2.43 -7.36 -1.97
CA SER A 364 -2.14 -7.31 -0.53
C SER A 364 -0.91 -6.47 -0.18
N GLY A 365 -0.99 -5.66 0.88
CA GLY A 365 0.18 -4.96 1.44
C GLY A 365 1.13 -5.89 2.20
N GLU A 366 0.70 -7.13 2.46
CA GLU A 366 1.44 -8.17 3.18
C GLU A 366 1.91 -9.30 2.23
N PHE A 367 2.04 -8.99 0.93
CA PHE A 367 2.23 -9.95 -0.14
C PHE A 367 3.41 -10.91 0.11
N GLU A 368 4.58 -10.39 0.42
CA GLU A 368 5.82 -11.15 0.61
C GLU A 368 5.70 -12.15 1.77
N ALA A 369 5.07 -11.72 2.87
CA ALA A 369 4.84 -12.55 4.05
C ALA A 369 3.75 -13.60 3.81
N GLN A 370 2.64 -13.21 3.17
CA GLN A 370 1.47 -14.07 2.97
C GLN A 370 1.65 -15.08 1.84
N LEU A 371 2.37 -14.77 0.75
CA LEU A 371 2.55 -15.69 -0.37
C LEU A 371 3.25 -16.98 0.09
N GLN A 372 4.31 -16.88 0.89
CA GLN A 372 4.99 -18.05 1.46
C GLN A 372 4.04 -18.90 2.32
N VAL A 373 3.26 -18.25 3.19
CA VAL A 373 2.28 -18.92 4.07
C VAL A 373 1.19 -19.63 3.27
N ARG A 374 0.69 -19.01 2.20
CA ARG A 374 -0.30 -19.61 1.27
C ARG A 374 0.27 -20.84 0.57
N VAL A 375 1.49 -20.73 0.01
CA VAL A 375 2.17 -21.80 -0.73
C VAL A 375 2.56 -22.99 0.16
N ASP A 376 2.90 -22.76 1.43
CA ASP A 376 3.17 -23.83 2.39
C ASP A 376 1.91 -24.41 3.03
N GLY A 377 0.85 -23.61 3.16
CA GLY A 377 -0.48 -24.06 3.58
C GLY A 377 -1.26 -24.84 2.52
N GLY A 378 -0.73 -25.00 1.30
CA GLY A 378 -1.39 -25.69 0.20
C GLY A 378 -2.43 -24.86 -0.56
N ASN A 379 -2.53 -23.57 -0.26
CA ASN A 379 -3.49 -22.61 -0.83
C ASN A 379 -2.76 -21.58 -1.72
N ALA A 380 -1.82 -22.03 -2.55
CA ALA A 380 -1.13 -21.17 -3.50
C ALA A 380 -2.13 -20.56 -4.52
N PRO A 381 -1.94 -19.30 -4.95
CA PRO A 381 -2.65 -18.76 -6.11
C PRO A 381 -2.18 -19.47 -7.38
N ASP A 382 -2.97 -19.46 -8.45
CA ASP A 382 -2.56 -20.05 -9.73
C ASP A 382 -1.37 -19.29 -10.34
N ILE A 383 -1.40 -17.96 -10.25
CA ILE A 383 -0.34 -17.03 -10.65
C ILE A 383 -0.05 -16.05 -9.49
N ALA A 384 1.21 -15.68 -9.30
CA ALA A 384 1.59 -14.51 -8.51
C ALA A 384 2.39 -13.52 -9.37
N PHE A 385 2.20 -12.23 -9.11
CA PHE A 385 3.06 -11.17 -9.65
C PHE A 385 4.12 -10.86 -8.60
N ILE A 386 5.31 -11.42 -8.77
CA ILE A 386 6.40 -11.35 -7.78
C ILE A 386 7.34 -10.20 -8.16
N PRO A 387 7.48 -9.13 -7.35
CA PRO A 387 8.46 -8.06 -7.59
C PRO A 387 9.91 -8.49 -7.37
N GLN A 388 10.13 -9.51 -6.52
CA GLN A 388 11.46 -9.94 -6.08
C GLN A 388 11.95 -11.23 -6.79
N PRO A 389 12.90 -11.15 -7.73
CA PRO A 389 13.60 -12.31 -8.28
C PRO A 389 14.15 -13.28 -7.22
N GLY A 390 14.60 -12.78 -6.05
CA GLY A 390 15.05 -13.63 -4.95
C GLY A 390 13.94 -14.44 -4.28
N LEU A 391 12.71 -13.91 -4.23
CA LEU A 391 11.52 -14.64 -3.75
C LEU A 391 11.06 -15.66 -4.79
N LEU A 392 11.03 -15.29 -6.07
CA LEU A 392 10.81 -16.20 -7.20
C LEU A 392 11.81 -17.37 -7.15
N ALA A 393 13.10 -17.09 -6.97
CA ALA A 393 14.14 -18.10 -6.87
C ALA A 393 13.98 -19.01 -5.64
N THR A 394 13.48 -18.48 -4.53
CA THR A 394 13.16 -19.28 -3.34
C THR A 394 12.09 -20.33 -3.65
N PHE A 395 10.98 -19.94 -4.31
CA PHE A 395 9.94 -20.88 -4.72
C PHE A 395 10.38 -21.84 -5.84
N ALA A 396 11.20 -21.38 -6.80
CA ALA A 396 11.76 -22.21 -7.86
C ALA A 396 12.63 -23.34 -7.29
N ASN A 397 13.58 -22.99 -6.41
CA ASN A 397 14.48 -23.96 -5.77
C ASN A 397 13.73 -24.91 -4.83
N ALA A 398 12.61 -24.48 -4.25
CA ALA A 398 11.71 -25.33 -3.47
C ALA A 398 10.79 -26.23 -4.32
N GLY A 399 10.86 -26.16 -5.66
CA GLY A 399 10.02 -26.95 -6.57
C GLY A 399 8.54 -26.58 -6.54
N LYS A 400 8.20 -25.37 -6.07
CA LYS A 400 6.80 -24.89 -5.93
C LYS A 400 6.24 -24.28 -7.21
N LEU A 401 7.12 -23.81 -8.10
CA LEU A 401 6.75 -23.11 -9.33
C LEU A 401 6.65 -24.04 -10.54
N LYS A 402 5.87 -23.64 -11.53
CA LYS A 402 5.77 -24.27 -12.84
C LYS A 402 6.65 -23.53 -13.85
N ALA A 403 7.33 -24.27 -14.72
CA ALA A 403 8.03 -23.67 -15.84
C ALA A 403 7.03 -22.92 -16.74
N ALA A 404 7.37 -21.72 -17.18
CA ALA A 404 6.49 -20.94 -18.05
C ALA A 404 6.34 -21.61 -19.43
N PRO A 405 5.17 -21.48 -20.09
CA PRO A 405 4.95 -22.00 -21.44
C PRO A 405 6.00 -21.52 -22.45
N ALA A 406 6.22 -22.34 -23.48
CA ALA A 406 7.15 -22.01 -24.56
C ALA A 406 6.80 -20.68 -25.24
N ASP A 407 5.50 -20.43 -25.47
CA ASP A 407 5.00 -19.17 -26.04
C ASP A 407 5.26 -17.97 -25.12
N THR A 408 5.05 -18.11 -23.80
CA THR A 408 5.35 -17.08 -22.80
C THR A 408 6.84 -16.71 -22.83
N LYS A 409 7.71 -17.71 -22.94
CA LYS A 409 9.16 -17.51 -23.08
C LYS A 409 9.52 -16.83 -24.41
N ALA A 410 8.95 -17.27 -25.52
CA ALA A 410 9.18 -16.68 -26.84
C ALA A 410 8.70 -15.21 -26.90
N SER A 411 7.56 -14.89 -26.27
CA SER A 411 7.08 -13.52 -26.13
C SER A 411 8.02 -12.66 -25.29
N ALA A 412 8.54 -13.19 -24.19
CA ALA A 412 9.54 -12.48 -23.37
C ALA A 412 10.85 -12.25 -24.14
N GLU A 413 11.36 -13.27 -24.84
CA GLU A 413 12.58 -13.21 -25.67
C GLU A 413 12.48 -12.19 -26.81
N ALA A 414 11.30 -12.06 -27.43
CA ALA A 414 11.06 -11.06 -28.47
C ALA A 414 10.99 -9.63 -27.91
N ASN A 415 10.39 -9.45 -26.73
CA ASN A 415 9.96 -8.14 -26.24
C ASN A 415 10.84 -7.51 -25.15
N TYR A 416 11.79 -8.23 -24.56
CA TYR A 416 12.66 -7.71 -23.49
C TYR A 416 14.16 -7.88 -23.80
N PRO A 417 15.06 -7.09 -23.16
CA PRO A 417 16.49 -7.38 -23.16
C PRO A 417 16.80 -8.72 -22.48
N ALA A 418 17.83 -9.43 -22.95
CA ALA A 418 18.19 -10.76 -22.43
C ALA A 418 18.47 -10.78 -20.91
N ASP A 419 18.91 -9.67 -20.33
CA ASP A 419 19.14 -9.55 -18.87
C ASP A 419 17.85 -9.62 -18.06
N TRP A 420 16.72 -9.10 -18.59
CA TRP A 420 15.42 -9.18 -17.92
C TRP A 420 14.94 -10.63 -17.75
N LEU A 421 15.24 -11.50 -18.72
CA LEU A 421 14.87 -12.91 -18.64
C LEU A 421 15.71 -13.70 -17.64
N LYS A 422 16.89 -13.21 -17.27
CA LYS A 422 17.74 -13.86 -16.25
C LYS A 422 17.09 -13.78 -14.87
N TYR A 423 16.39 -12.70 -14.56
CA TYR A 423 15.76 -12.47 -13.26
C TYR A 423 14.64 -13.48 -12.93
N SER A 424 14.00 -14.09 -13.94
CA SER A 424 13.03 -15.17 -13.77
C SER A 424 13.52 -16.54 -14.26
N THR A 425 14.84 -16.68 -14.51
CA THR A 425 15.46 -17.94 -14.91
C THR A 425 16.29 -18.53 -13.78
N VAL A 426 15.86 -19.68 -13.24
CA VAL A 426 16.49 -20.33 -12.08
C VAL A 426 16.84 -21.77 -12.45
N GLY A 427 18.09 -22.18 -12.23
CA GLY A 427 18.57 -23.51 -12.64
C GLY A 427 18.48 -23.77 -14.15
N GLY A 428 18.46 -22.73 -14.99
CA GLY A 428 18.24 -22.82 -16.44
C GLY A 428 16.77 -22.94 -16.87
N THR A 429 15.83 -22.97 -15.92
CA THR A 429 14.38 -22.99 -16.20
C THR A 429 13.81 -21.58 -16.08
N PHE A 430 13.04 -21.14 -17.08
CA PHE A 430 12.35 -19.85 -17.11
C PHE A 430 10.94 -19.99 -16.50
N TYR A 431 10.60 -19.15 -15.52
CA TYR A 431 9.39 -19.29 -14.69
C TYR A 431 8.31 -18.24 -14.93
N GLY A 432 8.61 -17.12 -15.61
CA GLY A 432 7.64 -16.04 -15.83
C GLY A 432 8.20 -14.87 -16.63
N ALA A 433 7.35 -14.17 -17.37
CA ALA A 433 7.74 -12.97 -18.09
C ALA A 433 7.70 -11.72 -17.17
N PRO A 434 8.49 -10.67 -17.46
CA PRO A 434 8.29 -9.38 -16.82
C PRO A 434 6.93 -8.78 -17.22
N LEU A 435 6.27 -8.12 -16.27
CA LEU A 435 4.95 -7.51 -16.39
C LEU A 435 5.08 -5.98 -16.44
N GLY A 436 5.01 -5.34 -15.27
CA GLY A 436 5.32 -3.94 -15.08
C GLY A 436 6.83 -3.72 -14.92
N SER A 437 7.24 -2.46 -14.95
CA SER A 437 8.62 -2.05 -14.76
C SER A 437 8.67 -0.63 -14.23
N ASN A 438 9.67 -0.32 -13.41
CA ASN A 438 9.84 0.99 -12.79
C ASN A 438 11.29 1.45 -12.93
N VAL A 439 11.47 2.78 -13.08
CA VAL A 439 12.78 3.44 -13.00
C VAL A 439 12.91 4.03 -11.61
N LYS A 440 13.87 3.53 -10.82
CA LYS A 440 14.07 3.94 -9.42
C LYS A 440 14.98 5.18 -9.29
N SER A 441 15.82 5.44 -10.27
CA SER A 441 16.80 6.54 -10.31
C SER A 441 16.23 7.95 -10.58
N PHE A 442 15.21 8.39 -9.84
CA PHE A 442 14.57 9.71 -10.01
C PHE A 442 14.56 10.57 -8.74
N VAL A 443 14.73 11.88 -8.94
CA VAL A 443 14.51 12.91 -7.91
C VAL A 443 13.40 13.84 -8.35
N TRP A 444 12.32 13.84 -7.57
CA TRP A 444 11.14 14.67 -7.71
C TRP A 444 11.38 16.08 -7.17
N TYR A 445 10.83 17.07 -7.87
CA TYR A 445 10.95 18.49 -7.56
C TYR A 445 9.75 19.26 -8.15
N SER A 446 9.60 20.54 -7.80
CA SER A 446 8.66 21.44 -8.49
C SER A 446 9.39 22.31 -9.53
N PRO A 447 9.09 22.16 -10.84
CA PRO A 447 9.68 23.00 -11.89
C PRO A 447 9.40 24.49 -11.69
N LYS A 448 8.17 24.82 -11.32
CA LYS A 448 7.75 26.19 -11.00
C LYS A 448 8.59 26.78 -9.87
N THR A 449 8.72 26.08 -8.75
CA THR A 449 9.50 26.58 -7.61
C THR A 449 10.99 26.70 -7.92
N PHE A 450 11.54 25.79 -8.73
CA PHE A 450 12.93 25.90 -9.21
C PHE A 450 13.13 27.13 -10.09
N GLN A 451 12.19 27.43 -10.98
CA GLN A 451 12.21 28.65 -11.80
C GLN A 451 12.11 29.91 -10.93
N GLU A 452 11.17 29.95 -9.98
CA GLU A 452 10.95 31.09 -9.08
C GLU A 452 12.15 31.35 -8.15
N LYS A 453 12.80 30.31 -7.63
CA LYS A 453 13.96 30.40 -6.72
C LYS A 453 15.31 30.51 -7.46
N GLY A 454 15.33 30.38 -8.79
CA GLY A 454 16.57 30.35 -9.57
C GLY A 454 17.47 29.16 -9.22
N TYR A 455 16.88 27.97 -9.12
CA TYR A 455 17.58 26.70 -8.92
C TYR A 455 17.77 25.98 -10.25
N ALA A 456 18.99 25.51 -10.50
CA ALA A 456 19.30 24.65 -11.64
C ALA A 456 19.06 23.19 -11.26
N ILE A 457 18.69 22.37 -12.24
CA ILE A 457 18.65 20.91 -12.09
C ILE A 457 20.10 20.41 -11.96
N PRO A 458 20.50 19.78 -10.84
CA PRO A 458 21.85 19.28 -10.67
C PRO A 458 22.08 18.04 -11.55
N LYS A 459 23.27 17.94 -12.13
CA LYS A 459 23.69 16.82 -13.01
C LYS A 459 24.74 15.93 -12.35
N THR A 460 25.44 16.45 -11.35
CA THR A 460 26.43 15.72 -10.54
C THR A 460 26.00 15.64 -9.07
N TRP A 461 26.56 14.68 -8.33
CA TRP A 461 26.39 14.60 -6.88
C TRP A 461 26.84 15.89 -6.16
N ASP A 462 27.96 16.47 -6.59
CA ASP A 462 28.49 17.70 -5.98
C ASP A 462 27.57 18.91 -6.23
N GLU A 463 26.94 18.99 -7.42
CA GLU A 463 25.90 19.99 -7.69
C GLU A 463 24.62 19.77 -6.85
N LEU A 464 24.24 18.51 -6.60
CA LEU A 464 23.10 18.14 -5.76
C LEU A 464 23.32 18.53 -4.30
N ILE A 465 24.53 18.29 -3.77
CA ILE A 465 24.93 18.71 -2.43
C ILE A 465 25.04 20.25 -2.36
N ALA A 466 25.66 20.91 -3.35
CA ALA A 466 25.74 22.37 -3.37
C ALA A 466 24.36 23.06 -3.42
N LEU A 467 23.39 22.49 -4.15
CA LEU A 467 22.00 22.93 -4.12
C LEU A 467 21.36 22.70 -2.74
N SER A 468 21.62 21.54 -2.13
CA SER A 468 21.12 21.20 -0.79
C SER A 468 21.67 22.16 0.28
N ASP A 469 22.96 22.48 0.25
CA ASP A 469 23.60 23.48 1.10
C ASP A 469 23.05 24.90 0.87
N LYS A 470 22.83 25.29 -0.40
CA LYS A 470 22.21 26.58 -0.75
C LYS A 470 20.83 26.74 -0.12
N ILE A 471 20.01 25.68 -0.14
CA ILE A 471 18.68 25.67 0.49
C ILE A 471 18.81 25.63 2.02
N ALA A 472 19.63 24.75 2.59
CA ALA A 472 19.85 24.67 4.03
C ALA A 472 20.37 26.00 4.63
N GLY A 473 21.12 26.78 3.84
CA GLY A 473 21.60 28.12 4.18
C GLY A 473 20.50 29.19 4.32
N THR A 474 19.28 28.96 3.80
CA THR A 474 18.13 29.85 4.03
C THR A 474 17.38 29.52 5.34
N GLY A 475 17.70 28.40 5.98
CA GLY A 475 16.93 27.81 7.08
C GLY A 475 15.77 26.90 6.64
N GLU A 476 15.53 26.77 5.34
CA GLU A 476 14.61 25.79 4.75
C GLU A 476 15.29 24.40 4.66
N LYS A 477 14.51 23.31 4.65
CA LYS A 477 15.07 21.96 4.49
C LYS A 477 14.98 21.51 3.01
N PRO A 478 16.09 21.19 2.32
CA PRO A 478 16.04 20.72 0.93
C PRO A 478 15.21 19.46 0.70
N TRP A 479 15.27 18.47 1.60
CA TRP A 479 14.78 17.12 1.35
C TRP A 479 13.60 16.71 2.25
N CYS A 480 12.70 15.92 1.66
CA CYS A 480 11.67 15.17 2.35
C CYS A 480 11.77 13.69 1.96
N ALA A 481 11.59 12.80 2.94
CA ALA A 481 11.82 11.37 2.80
C ALA A 481 10.95 10.56 3.77
N GLY A 482 10.61 9.34 3.37
CA GLY A 482 9.81 8.40 4.16
C GLY A 482 10.12 6.99 3.68
N ILE A 483 10.24 6.07 4.64
CA ILE A 483 10.63 4.67 4.40
C ILE A 483 9.63 3.68 4.97
N GLU A 484 8.55 4.17 5.58
CA GLU A 484 7.46 3.36 6.12
C GLU A 484 6.60 2.80 4.97
N SER A 485 6.25 1.52 5.06
CA SER A 485 5.59 0.73 4.02
C SER A 485 5.00 -0.59 4.58
N GLY A 486 4.42 -0.58 5.79
CA GLY A 486 3.95 -1.80 6.45
C GLY A 486 5.08 -2.77 6.81
N ASP A 487 4.89 -4.07 6.60
CA ASP A 487 5.96 -5.08 6.83
C ASP A 487 7.18 -4.89 5.90
N ALA A 488 7.02 -4.17 4.78
CA ALA A 488 8.10 -3.80 3.87
C ALA A 488 8.87 -2.53 4.28
N THR A 489 8.56 -1.94 5.44
CA THR A 489 9.23 -0.73 5.96
C THR A 489 10.76 -0.86 5.95
N GLY A 490 11.42 0.02 5.19
CA GLY A 490 12.86 0.00 4.95
C GLY A 490 13.27 -0.11 3.48
N TRP A 491 12.43 -0.66 2.59
CA TRP A 491 12.74 -0.76 1.16
C TRP A 491 13.10 0.59 0.49
N PRO A 492 12.44 1.73 0.79
CA PRO A 492 12.78 3.00 0.12
C PRO A 492 14.17 3.52 0.49
N ALA A 493 14.81 2.94 1.51
CA ALA A 493 16.18 3.27 1.91
C ALA A 493 17.22 2.34 1.28
N THR A 494 16.89 1.08 0.95
CA THR A 494 17.82 0.20 0.19
C THR A 494 18.00 0.73 -1.21
N ASP A 495 16.91 1.17 -1.82
CA ASP A 495 16.84 2.01 -3.02
C ASP A 495 17.93 3.11 -3.07
N TRP A 496 18.17 3.84 -1.98
CA TRP A 496 19.24 4.87 -1.91
C TRP A 496 20.64 4.26 -1.89
N LEU A 497 20.86 3.18 -1.13
CA LEU A 497 22.14 2.46 -1.08
C LEU A 497 22.49 1.89 -2.46
N GLU A 498 21.51 1.32 -3.15
CA GLU A 498 21.67 0.65 -4.44
C GLU A 498 21.95 1.62 -5.58
N ASP A 499 21.16 2.69 -5.71
CA ASP A 499 21.41 3.75 -6.70
C ASP A 499 22.79 4.39 -6.50
N ILE A 500 23.22 4.56 -5.25
CA ILE A 500 24.55 5.11 -4.94
C ILE A 500 25.64 4.07 -5.22
N MET A 501 25.46 2.80 -4.87
CA MET A 501 26.40 1.72 -5.22
C MET A 501 26.66 1.67 -6.73
N LEU A 502 25.61 1.80 -7.55
CA LEU A 502 25.72 1.88 -9.01
C LEU A 502 26.48 3.12 -9.51
N ARG A 503 26.49 4.23 -8.76
CA ARG A 503 27.18 5.48 -9.12
C ARG A 503 28.61 5.58 -8.60
N ASP A 504 28.86 5.01 -7.43
CA ASP A 504 30.18 4.95 -6.81
C ASP A 504 31.05 3.84 -7.42
N GLN A 505 30.45 2.70 -7.79
CA GLN A 505 31.15 1.51 -8.28
C GLN A 505 30.83 1.20 -9.75
N SER A 506 31.42 0.14 -10.30
CA SER A 506 31.03 -0.37 -11.63
C SER A 506 29.86 -1.35 -11.50
N PRO A 507 29.10 -1.62 -12.58
CA PRO A 507 28.00 -2.58 -12.57
C PRO A 507 28.43 -3.98 -12.12
N GLU A 508 29.66 -4.40 -12.43
CA GLU A 508 30.20 -5.70 -12.02
C GLU A 508 30.44 -5.78 -10.51
N VAL A 509 30.80 -4.67 -9.86
CA VAL A 509 30.95 -4.60 -8.40
C VAL A 509 29.58 -4.59 -7.72
N TYR A 510 28.58 -3.98 -8.33
CA TYR A 510 27.19 -4.09 -7.90
C TYR A 510 26.70 -5.55 -7.99
N ASP A 511 26.92 -6.20 -9.14
CA ASP A 511 26.57 -7.62 -9.35
C ASP A 511 27.28 -8.54 -8.34
N GLN A 512 28.55 -8.27 -8.03
CA GLN A 512 29.31 -8.96 -6.98
C GLN A 512 28.72 -8.75 -5.58
N TRP A 513 28.16 -7.57 -5.28
CA TRP A 513 27.52 -7.31 -3.99
C TRP A 513 26.17 -8.03 -3.89
N VAL A 514 25.27 -7.92 -4.88
CA VAL A 514 23.95 -8.57 -4.78
C VAL A 514 24.04 -10.09 -4.83
N THR A 515 25.10 -10.65 -5.45
CA THR A 515 25.40 -12.10 -5.43
C THR A 515 26.32 -12.52 -4.28
N HIS A 516 26.70 -11.61 -3.38
CA HIS A 516 27.56 -11.84 -2.20
C HIS A 516 28.92 -12.50 -2.54
N GLN A 517 29.50 -12.10 -3.68
CA GLN A 517 30.92 -12.28 -3.96
C GLN A 517 31.78 -11.25 -3.20
N ILE A 518 31.19 -10.11 -2.82
CA ILE A 518 31.72 -9.22 -1.77
C ILE A 518 30.72 -9.10 -0.61
N PRO A 519 31.20 -9.02 0.65
CA PRO A 519 30.34 -8.98 1.82
C PRO A 519 29.64 -7.61 1.97
N PHE A 520 28.54 -7.58 2.74
CA PHE A 520 27.82 -6.33 3.06
C PHE A 520 28.67 -5.31 3.80
N ASN A 521 29.65 -5.76 4.58
CA ASN A 521 30.59 -4.89 5.30
C ASN A 521 31.88 -4.59 4.50
N ASP A 522 31.90 -4.82 3.19
CA ASP A 522 32.97 -4.31 2.32
C ASP A 522 33.01 -2.77 2.38
N PRO A 523 34.20 -2.14 2.43
CA PRO A 523 34.35 -0.69 2.48
C PRO A 523 33.61 0.08 1.36
N LYS A 524 33.37 -0.53 0.19
CA LYS A 524 32.61 0.09 -0.92
C LYS A 524 31.13 0.24 -0.57
N VAL A 525 30.52 -0.79 0.03
CA VAL A 525 29.12 -0.77 0.49
C VAL A 525 28.96 0.21 1.65
N ALA A 526 29.93 0.24 2.57
CA ALA A 526 29.97 1.21 3.65
C ALA A 526 30.05 2.67 3.13
N ALA A 527 30.93 2.93 2.16
CA ALA A 527 31.05 4.27 1.55
C ALA A 527 29.77 4.73 0.85
N ALA A 528 29.07 3.83 0.15
CA ALA A 528 27.78 4.14 -0.48
C ALA A 528 26.69 4.45 0.56
N LEU A 529 26.60 3.67 1.65
CA LEU A 529 25.65 3.93 2.72
C LEU A 529 25.97 5.23 3.47
N ASP A 530 27.24 5.52 3.75
CA ASP A 530 27.68 6.78 4.36
C ASP A 530 27.39 7.98 3.44
N ARG A 531 27.53 7.84 2.11
CA ARG A 531 27.12 8.86 1.14
C ARG A 531 25.62 9.10 1.18
N ALA A 532 24.77 8.06 1.23
CA ALA A 532 23.33 8.24 1.47
C ALA A 532 23.07 9.01 2.79
N GLY A 533 23.89 8.74 3.81
CA GLY A 533 23.85 9.39 5.11
C GLY A 533 24.10 10.89 5.09
N THR A 534 24.85 11.44 4.11
CA THR A 534 25.09 12.90 4.02
C THR A 534 23.80 13.69 3.74
N ILE A 535 22.78 13.02 3.18
CA ILE A 535 21.42 13.55 3.02
C ILE A 535 20.50 13.00 4.10
N LEU A 536 20.30 11.67 4.15
CA LEU A 536 19.25 11.04 4.96
C LEU A 536 19.47 11.14 6.49
N LYS A 537 20.68 11.45 6.96
CA LYS A 537 21.00 11.59 8.39
C LYS A 537 21.41 13.01 8.79
N ASN A 538 21.28 13.97 7.88
CA ASN A 538 21.61 15.38 8.10
C ASN A 538 20.37 16.16 8.54
N ASP A 539 20.36 16.64 9.78
CA ASP A 539 19.22 17.30 10.44
C ASP A 539 18.81 18.62 9.78
N LYS A 540 19.74 19.27 9.07
CA LYS A 540 19.48 20.46 8.25
C LYS A 540 18.86 20.13 6.91
N TYR A 541 19.07 18.91 6.40
CA TYR A 541 18.57 18.51 5.08
C TYR A 541 17.20 17.85 5.15
N VAL A 542 16.95 17.02 6.18
CA VAL A 542 15.73 16.21 6.36
C VAL A 542 15.16 16.33 7.79
N ASN A 543 13.88 16.08 8.05
CA ASN A 543 12.82 15.68 7.12
C ASN A 543 11.81 16.83 7.01
N ALA A 544 11.76 17.53 5.87
CA ALA A 544 10.89 18.70 5.77
C ALA A 544 9.41 18.33 5.83
N GLY A 545 8.61 19.13 6.55
CA GLY A 545 7.20 18.82 6.81
C GLY A 545 6.96 17.78 7.92
N PHE A 546 7.89 16.85 8.16
CA PHE A 546 7.73 15.73 9.10
C PHE A 546 8.66 15.77 10.33
N GLY A 547 9.63 16.68 10.40
CA GLY A 547 10.41 16.98 11.61
C GLY A 547 11.86 16.46 11.63
N PRO A 548 12.29 15.69 12.66
CA PRO A 548 13.66 15.22 12.82
C PRO A 548 13.96 14.02 11.91
N VAL A 549 15.25 13.73 11.66
CA VAL A 549 15.72 12.56 10.87
C VAL A 549 14.92 11.27 11.14
N LYS A 550 14.64 10.95 12.41
CA LYS A 550 13.95 9.71 12.79
C LYS A 550 12.53 9.58 12.25
N SER A 551 11.84 10.69 11.95
CA SER A 551 10.47 10.62 11.40
C SER A 551 10.42 9.98 10.02
N ILE A 552 11.54 9.96 9.27
CA ILE A 552 11.66 9.21 8.01
C ILE A 552 11.22 7.75 8.18
N SER A 553 11.52 7.13 9.34
CA SER A 553 11.13 5.74 9.63
C SER A 553 9.64 5.51 9.95
N THR A 554 8.87 6.58 10.10
CA THR A 554 7.43 6.57 10.40
C THR A 554 6.61 7.40 9.40
N THR A 555 7.25 8.01 8.41
CA THR A 555 6.59 8.69 7.29
C THR A 555 6.40 7.67 6.18
N ALA A 556 5.14 7.42 5.82
CA ALA A 556 4.75 6.55 4.72
C ALA A 556 5.42 7.04 3.42
N PHE A 557 5.97 6.12 2.63
CA PHE A 557 6.69 6.50 1.40
C PHE A 557 5.79 7.25 0.43
N GLN A 558 4.48 6.94 0.40
CA GLN A 558 3.44 7.57 -0.42
C GLN A 558 3.24 9.06 -0.07
N GLU A 559 3.39 9.43 1.20
CA GLU A 559 3.18 10.80 1.66
C GLU A 559 4.46 11.65 1.60
N ALA A 560 5.62 11.00 1.56
CA ALA A 560 6.91 11.62 1.82
C ALA A 560 7.30 12.76 0.87
N GLY A 561 6.90 12.70 -0.40
CA GLY A 561 7.15 13.74 -1.40
C GLY A 561 6.09 14.84 -1.44
N LEU A 562 4.91 14.64 -0.84
CA LEU A 562 3.80 15.62 -0.84
C LEU A 562 4.20 17.05 -0.40
N PRO A 563 5.13 17.27 0.57
CA PRO A 563 5.51 18.63 0.98
C PRO A 563 6.24 19.45 -0.10
N ILE A 564 6.57 18.88 -1.27
CA ILE A 564 7.02 19.62 -2.46
C ILE A 564 5.94 20.58 -2.96
N LEU A 565 4.66 20.15 -2.97
CA LEU A 565 3.53 20.98 -3.41
C LEU A 565 3.30 22.20 -2.51
N GLU A 566 3.77 22.12 -1.27
CA GLU A 566 3.66 23.18 -0.26
C GLU A 566 4.95 23.98 -0.09
N ASN A 567 5.97 23.75 -0.93
CA ASN A 567 7.32 24.33 -0.82
C ASN A 567 7.98 24.14 0.56
N LYS A 568 7.64 23.07 1.27
CA LYS A 568 8.26 22.69 2.55
C LYS A 568 9.59 21.97 2.33
N CYS A 569 9.66 21.11 1.31
CA CYS A 569 10.88 20.56 0.72
C CYS A 569 10.97 20.93 -0.77
N TYR A 570 12.11 20.63 -1.39
CA TYR A 570 12.40 20.91 -2.79
C TYR A 570 12.81 19.67 -3.58
N LEU A 571 13.24 18.61 -2.90
CA LEU A 571 13.81 17.39 -3.47
C LEU A 571 13.27 16.14 -2.74
N HIS A 572 12.87 15.12 -3.49
CA HIS A 572 12.45 13.81 -2.97
C HIS A 572 12.91 12.70 -3.93
N ARG A 573 13.76 11.77 -3.48
CA ARG A 573 14.22 10.64 -4.31
C ARG A 573 13.25 9.47 -4.20
N GLN A 574 12.61 9.10 -5.31
CA GLN A 574 11.66 7.98 -5.39
C GLN A 574 11.44 7.58 -6.85
N ALA A 575 11.03 6.32 -7.06
CA ALA A 575 10.81 5.73 -8.37
C ALA A 575 9.71 6.39 -9.23
N SER A 576 9.65 5.99 -10.50
CA SER A 576 8.68 6.43 -11.52
C SER A 576 7.22 6.37 -11.06
N PHE A 577 6.81 5.29 -10.38
CA PHE A 577 5.43 5.13 -9.89
C PHE A 577 4.99 6.22 -8.91
N TYR A 578 5.91 7.01 -8.35
CA TYR A 578 5.54 8.14 -7.48
C TYR A 578 4.75 9.22 -8.24
N ALA A 579 4.79 9.21 -9.57
CA ALA A 579 3.85 9.90 -10.45
C ALA A 579 2.37 9.73 -10.04
N ASN A 580 2.03 8.55 -9.50
CA ASN A 580 0.67 8.15 -9.16
C ASN A 580 0.27 8.50 -7.72
N GLN A 581 1.22 8.95 -6.89
CA GLN A 581 1.00 9.28 -5.47
C GLN A 581 0.61 10.76 -5.27
N TRP A 582 0.76 11.59 -6.31
CA TRP A 582 0.38 13.01 -6.26
C TRP A 582 -1.15 13.17 -6.19
N PRO A 583 -1.68 14.14 -5.42
CA PRO A 583 -3.11 14.40 -5.32
C PRO A 583 -3.74 14.70 -6.70
N GLN A 584 -4.98 14.26 -6.89
CA GLN A 584 -5.71 14.46 -8.14
C GLN A 584 -5.72 15.93 -8.57
N GLY A 585 -5.34 16.18 -9.82
CA GLY A 585 -5.25 17.53 -10.41
C GLY A 585 -3.85 18.14 -10.37
N THR A 586 -2.89 17.51 -9.67
CA THR A 586 -1.47 17.87 -9.76
C THR A 586 -0.97 17.62 -11.19
N LYS A 587 -0.39 18.64 -11.83
CA LYS A 587 0.18 18.50 -13.18
C LYS A 587 1.61 17.96 -13.10
N VAL A 588 1.79 16.68 -13.42
CA VAL A 588 3.11 16.03 -13.57
C VAL A 588 3.66 16.33 -14.98
N ALA A 589 4.56 17.31 -15.11
CA ALA A 589 5.16 17.71 -16.40
C ALA A 589 6.36 18.64 -16.19
N GLU A 590 7.23 18.78 -17.19
CA GLU A 590 8.36 19.74 -17.20
C GLU A 590 7.93 21.20 -16.94
N ASP A 591 6.71 21.57 -17.37
CA ASP A 591 6.06 22.86 -17.13
C ASP A 591 4.90 22.75 -16.11
N GLY A 592 4.99 21.76 -15.23
CA GLY A 592 3.95 21.38 -14.26
C GLY A 592 4.21 21.83 -12.82
N ASP A 593 3.35 21.35 -11.93
CA ASP A 593 3.49 21.54 -10.48
C ASP A 593 4.65 20.71 -9.93
N VAL A 594 4.83 19.50 -10.47
CA VAL A 594 5.91 18.56 -10.14
C VAL A 594 6.46 17.88 -11.38
N PHE A 595 7.74 17.50 -11.32
CA PHE A 595 8.41 16.64 -12.29
C PHE A 595 9.54 15.88 -11.60
N ALA A 596 10.28 15.06 -12.35
CA ALA A 596 11.48 14.40 -11.83
C ALA A 596 12.65 14.53 -12.80
N PHE A 597 13.86 14.59 -12.26
CA PHE A 597 15.11 14.49 -13.01
C PHE A 597 15.88 13.23 -12.61
N TYR A 598 16.73 12.74 -13.50
CA TYR A 598 17.58 11.57 -13.25
C TYR A 598 18.48 11.80 -12.03
N PHE A 599 18.55 10.83 -11.12
CA PHE A 599 19.33 10.94 -9.88
C PHE A 599 20.83 11.12 -10.23
N PRO A 600 21.44 12.27 -9.88
CA PRO A 600 22.73 12.69 -10.44
C PRO A 600 23.86 11.68 -10.33
N ALA A 601 24.73 11.63 -11.34
CA ALA A 601 25.92 10.78 -11.31
C ALA A 601 26.91 11.29 -10.25
N VAL A 602 27.53 10.38 -9.49
CA VAL A 602 28.66 10.75 -8.61
C VAL A 602 29.90 11.08 -9.44
N ASP A 603 30.21 10.22 -10.40
CA ASP A 603 31.30 10.40 -11.36
C ASP A 603 30.72 10.30 -12.79
N PRO A 604 30.53 11.43 -13.49
CA PRO A 604 29.99 11.43 -14.86
C PRO A 604 30.81 10.62 -15.86
N SER A 605 32.08 10.30 -15.57
CA SER A 605 32.89 9.44 -16.46
C SER A 605 32.49 7.96 -16.41
N LYS A 606 31.72 7.55 -15.38
CA LYS A 606 31.15 6.20 -15.25
C LYS A 606 29.78 6.06 -15.94
N GLY A 607 29.26 7.12 -16.56
CA GLY A 607 28.00 7.14 -17.28
C GLY A 607 26.76 7.35 -16.40
N GLU A 608 25.60 6.95 -16.92
CA GLU A 608 24.28 7.13 -16.30
C GLU A 608 23.62 5.77 -16.00
N PRO A 609 24.04 5.06 -14.94
CA PRO A 609 23.43 3.79 -14.57
C PRO A 609 22.03 3.99 -13.97
N VAL A 610 21.10 3.13 -14.37
CA VAL A 610 19.71 3.18 -13.93
C VAL A 610 19.38 1.96 -13.10
N LEU A 611 18.90 2.21 -11.89
CA LEU A 611 18.25 1.22 -11.04
C LEU A 611 16.81 1.03 -11.54
N ALA A 612 16.43 -0.23 -11.79
CA ALA A 612 15.11 -0.63 -12.26
C ALA A 612 14.48 -1.67 -11.33
N ALA A 613 13.17 -1.81 -11.37
CA ALA A 613 12.44 -2.90 -10.72
C ALA A 613 11.24 -3.29 -11.59
N GLY A 614 10.49 -4.33 -11.21
CA GLY A 614 9.29 -4.77 -11.94
C GLY A 614 8.83 -6.16 -11.52
N GLU A 615 7.58 -6.49 -11.82
CA GLU A 615 6.95 -7.74 -11.39
C GLU A 615 7.11 -8.83 -12.45
N PHE A 616 7.20 -10.09 -12.03
CA PHE A 616 7.27 -11.25 -12.91
C PHE A 616 6.00 -12.10 -12.77
N THR A 617 5.45 -12.59 -13.90
CA THR A 617 4.23 -13.42 -13.94
C THR A 617 4.56 -14.88 -13.69
N VAL A 618 4.48 -15.33 -12.43
CA VAL A 618 4.96 -16.65 -12.02
C VAL A 618 3.79 -17.58 -11.70
N ALA A 619 3.78 -18.79 -12.28
CA ALA A 619 2.70 -19.76 -12.08
C ALA A 619 3.04 -20.85 -11.02
N PHE A 620 2.07 -21.22 -10.19
CA PHE A 620 2.10 -22.40 -9.31
C PHE A 620 1.24 -23.55 -9.86
N ALA A 621 0.33 -23.26 -10.79
CA ALA A 621 -0.49 -24.24 -11.50
C ALA A 621 -0.17 -24.26 -13.00
N ASP A 622 -0.29 -25.43 -13.63
CA ASP A 622 0.02 -25.69 -15.05
C ASP A 622 -1.23 -26.05 -15.86
N ARG A 623 -2.43 -25.71 -15.37
CA ARG A 623 -3.70 -25.92 -16.09
C ARG A 623 -3.75 -25.04 -17.37
N PRO A 624 -4.42 -25.48 -18.46
CA PRO A 624 -4.44 -24.74 -19.73
C PRO A 624 -4.87 -23.27 -19.62
N GLU A 625 -5.88 -22.98 -18.80
CA GLU A 625 -6.37 -21.62 -18.57
C GLU A 625 -5.33 -20.73 -17.87
N VAL A 626 -4.53 -21.30 -16.96
CA VAL A 626 -3.45 -20.60 -16.24
C VAL A 626 -2.31 -20.27 -17.21
N GLN A 627 -1.95 -21.22 -18.07
CA GLN A 627 -0.96 -21.00 -19.13
C GLN A 627 -1.44 -19.96 -20.15
N ALA A 628 -2.73 -19.95 -20.50
CA ALA A 628 -3.33 -18.95 -21.40
C ALA A 628 -3.22 -17.53 -20.82
N VAL A 629 -3.58 -17.34 -19.55
CA VAL A 629 -3.43 -16.05 -18.85
C VAL A 629 -1.95 -15.65 -18.75
N GLN A 630 -1.06 -16.55 -18.32
CA GLN A 630 0.38 -16.25 -18.18
C GLN A 630 1.03 -15.88 -19.54
N ASN A 631 0.58 -16.50 -20.64
CA ASN A 631 1.01 -16.15 -22.00
C ASN A 631 0.48 -14.78 -22.41
N TYR A 632 -0.82 -14.49 -22.24
CA TYR A 632 -1.41 -13.20 -22.59
C TYR A 632 -0.73 -12.03 -21.86
N LEU A 633 -0.49 -12.15 -20.55
CA LEU A 633 0.19 -11.12 -19.76
C LEU A 633 1.63 -10.83 -20.23
N ALA A 634 2.24 -11.73 -21.00
CA ALA A 634 3.59 -11.56 -21.55
C ALA A 634 3.63 -10.88 -22.93
N THR A 635 2.48 -10.55 -23.53
CA THR A 635 2.43 -10.07 -24.92
C THR A 635 2.37 -8.54 -25.06
N PRO A 636 2.76 -7.99 -26.23
CA PRO A 636 2.56 -6.58 -26.54
C PRO A 636 1.10 -6.14 -26.48
N GLU A 637 0.14 -7.00 -26.82
CA GLU A 637 -1.29 -6.67 -26.78
C GLU A 637 -1.74 -6.34 -25.36
N TYR A 638 -1.34 -7.16 -24.37
CA TYR A 638 -1.57 -6.85 -22.95
C TYR A 638 -0.84 -5.56 -22.53
N ALA A 639 0.44 -5.43 -22.85
CA ALA A 639 1.23 -4.25 -22.45
C ALA A 639 0.63 -2.94 -23.01
N ASN A 640 0.15 -2.94 -24.25
CA ASN A 640 -0.54 -1.80 -24.86
C ASN A 640 -1.95 -1.57 -24.29
N ALA A 641 -2.68 -2.62 -23.92
CA ALA A 641 -3.97 -2.49 -23.23
C ALA A 641 -3.80 -1.83 -21.85
N ARG A 642 -2.82 -2.28 -21.05
CA ARG A 642 -2.52 -1.74 -19.73
C ARG A 642 -1.94 -0.32 -19.78
N ALA A 643 -1.08 -0.02 -20.75
CA ALA A 643 -0.47 1.31 -20.92
C ALA A 643 -1.51 2.42 -21.18
N LYS A 644 -2.54 2.15 -22.01
CA LYS A 644 -3.60 3.12 -22.35
C LYS A 644 -4.43 3.59 -21.14
N LEU A 645 -4.45 2.81 -20.07
CA LEU A 645 -5.15 3.12 -18.83
C LEU A 645 -4.33 4.03 -17.90
N GLY A 646 -3.04 4.24 -18.20
CA GLY A 646 -2.12 5.09 -17.44
C GLY A 646 -1.67 4.50 -16.11
N ASN A 647 -0.90 5.28 -15.36
CA ASN A 647 -0.38 4.96 -14.03
C ASN A 647 0.39 3.62 -13.99
N TRP A 648 1.14 3.30 -15.06
CA TRP A 648 1.87 2.05 -15.21
C TRP A 648 2.93 2.17 -16.30
N VAL A 649 4.04 1.47 -16.10
CA VAL A 649 5.20 1.46 -17.00
C VAL A 649 5.62 0.01 -17.22
N SER A 650 6.19 -0.29 -18.38
CA SER A 650 6.76 -1.60 -18.70
C SER A 650 7.96 -1.46 -19.63
N GLY A 651 8.97 -2.30 -19.45
CA GLY A 651 10.11 -2.44 -20.37
C GLY A 651 9.81 -3.20 -21.66
N ASN A 652 8.56 -3.65 -21.86
CA ASN A 652 8.15 -4.38 -23.05
C ASN A 652 8.34 -3.52 -24.31
N ARG A 653 9.20 -3.95 -25.24
CA ARG A 653 9.52 -3.23 -26.48
C ARG A 653 8.38 -3.15 -27.49
N GLY A 654 7.37 -4.02 -27.34
CA GLY A 654 6.13 -3.96 -28.12
C GLY A 654 5.12 -2.95 -27.58
N ALA A 655 5.34 -2.38 -26.38
CA ALA A 655 4.50 -1.31 -25.86
C ALA A 655 4.79 0.01 -26.59
N ASP A 656 3.78 0.54 -27.29
CA ASP A 656 3.86 1.84 -27.97
C ASP A 656 3.92 2.95 -26.92
N ILE A 657 5.04 3.69 -26.94
CA ILE A 657 5.30 4.86 -26.09
C ILE A 657 4.17 5.91 -26.11
N ASN A 658 3.39 5.97 -27.20
CA ASN A 658 2.27 6.92 -27.31
C ASN A 658 1.07 6.56 -26.45
N ASN A 659 0.94 5.31 -26.00
CA ASN A 659 -0.13 4.89 -25.08
C ASN A 659 0.07 5.38 -23.64
N PHE A 660 1.31 5.62 -23.24
CA PHE A 660 1.63 6.21 -21.94
C PHE A 660 1.39 7.72 -22.01
N THR A 661 0.46 8.26 -21.22
CA THR A 661 0.07 9.68 -21.32
C THR A 661 0.87 10.59 -20.39
N ASN A 662 1.30 10.07 -19.23
CA ASN A 662 2.10 10.79 -18.26
C ASN A 662 3.55 11.01 -18.79
N PRO A 663 4.10 12.24 -18.74
CA PRO A 663 5.48 12.52 -19.13
C PRO A 663 6.54 11.66 -18.41
N ILE A 664 6.34 11.33 -17.12
CA ILE A 664 7.27 10.46 -16.37
C ILE A 664 7.15 9.01 -16.83
N ASP A 665 5.95 8.52 -17.13
CA ASP A 665 5.77 7.17 -17.68
C ASP A 665 6.47 7.06 -19.03
N LYS A 666 6.29 8.04 -19.93
CA LYS A 666 7.01 8.09 -21.22
C LYS A 666 8.52 8.10 -21.05
N LEU A 667 9.06 8.95 -20.16
CA LEU A 667 10.49 9.01 -19.88
C LEU A 667 11.02 7.68 -19.34
N SER A 668 10.24 7.03 -18.47
CA SER A 668 10.59 5.72 -17.90
C SER A 668 10.63 4.63 -18.98
N VAL A 669 9.63 4.58 -19.86
CA VAL A 669 9.59 3.64 -21.00
C VAL A 669 10.77 3.88 -21.96
N GLN A 670 11.13 5.13 -22.25
CA GLN A 670 12.32 5.46 -23.05
C GLN A 670 13.59 4.88 -22.43
N ILE A 671 13.80 5.11 -21.12
CA ILE A 671 14.95 4.62 -20.38
C ILE A 671 15.01 3.08 -20.36
N LEU A 672 13.87 2.41 -20.18
CA LEU A 672 13.78 0.95 -20.09
C LEU A 672 13.94 0.24 -21.44
N GLN A 673 13.50 0.87 -22.53
CA GLN A 673 13.64 0.34 -23.90
C GLN A 673 15.01 0.67 -24.54
N ASP A 674 15.73 1.68 -24.05
CA ASP A 674 17.05 2.09 -24.57
C ASP A 674 18.15 1.06 -24.25
N GLN A 675 18.57 0.33 -25.28
CA GLN A 675 19.63 -0.69 -25.20
C GLN A 675 21.03 -0.12 -24.89
N SER A 676 21.22 1.20 -24.95
CA SER A 676 22.50 1.84 -24.59
C SER A 676 22.62 2.16 -23.09
N LYS A 677 21.51 2.11 -22.33
CA LYS A 677 21.52 2.36 -20.88
C LYS A 677 22.04 1.16 -20.11
N VAL A 678 22.90 1.44 -19.12
CA VAL A 678 23.35 0.45 -18.14
C VAL A 678 22.26 0.30 -17.08
N LEU A 679 21.42 -0.71 -17.26
CA LEU A 679 20.35 -1.06 -16.32
C LEU A 679 20.81 -2.14 -15.34
N ARG A 680 20.41 -2.00 -14.08
CA ARG A 680 20.47 -3.05 -13.06
C ARG A 680 19.18 -3.09 -12.27
N PHE A 681 18.75 -4.30 -11.93
CA PHE A 681 17.57 -4.49 -11.10
C PHE A 681 17.90 -4.16 -9.62
N ASP A 682 16.87 -3.81 -8.86
CA ASP A 682 16.91 -3.61 -7.41
C ASP A 682 17.68 -4.74 -6.71
N GLY A 683 18.69 -4.34 -5.94
CA GLY A 683 19.60 -5.24 -5.27
C GLY A 683 18.90 -6.03 -4.18
N SER A 684 18.08 -5.37 -3.35
CA SER A 684 17.33 -6.05 -2.29
C SER A 684 16.32 -7.07 -2.85
N ASP A 685 15.72 -6.80 -4.00
CA ASP A 685 14.78 -7.68 -4.67
C ASP A 685 15.48 -8.88 -5.37
N LEU A 686 16.74 -8.72 -5.79
CA LEU A 686 17.59 -9.80 -6.33
C LEU A 686 18.15 -10.75 -5.25
N MET A 687 18.34 -10.27 -4.03
CA MET A 687 18.92 -11.04 -2.92
C MET A 687 17.95 -12.11 -2.38
N PRO A 688 18.44 -13.17 -1.69
CA PRO A 688 17.57 -14.10 -0.98
C PRO A 688 16.62 -13.35 -0.04
N SER A 689 15.32 -13.68 -0.03
CA SER A 689 14.28 -12.88 0.63
C SER A 689 14.49 -12.68 2.13
N ALA A 690 15.16 -13.63 2.80
CA ALA A 690 15.53 -13.51 4.21
C ALA A 690 16.56 -12.38 4.46
N VAL A 691 17.35 -12.01 3.44
CA VAL A 691 18.32 -10.92 3.49
C VAL A 691 17.70 -9.63 2.95
N GLY A 692 17.37 -9.56 1.67
CA GLY A 692 16.95 -8.33 0.98
C GLY A 692 15.65 -7.78 1.55
N ALA A 693 14.54 -8.48 1.25
CA ALA A 693 13.22 -8.25 1.84
C ALA A 693 13.11 -8.55 3.35
N GLY A 694 14.23 -8.86 4.02
CA GLY A 694 14.25 -9.36 5.39
C GLY A 694 15.12 -8.50 6.30
N THR A 695 16.38 -8.87 6.46
CA THR A 695 17.29 -8.17 7.37
C THR A 695 17.78 -6.81 6.87
N LEU A 696 17.90 -6.61 5.56
CA LEU A 696 18.42 -5.37 4.99
C LEU A 696 17.41 -4.22 5.16
N TRP A 697 16.14 -4.39 4.79
CA TRP A 697 15.08 -3.41 5.07
C TRP A 697 15.06 -3.00 6.56
N LYS A 698 15.05 -3.98 7.47
CA LYS A 698 15.08 -3.75 8.93
C LYS A 698 16.35 -3.03 9.39
N ALA A 699 17.51 -3.36 8.81
CA ALA A 699 18.77 -2.69 9.12
C ALA A 699 18.81 -1.23 8.65
N MET A 700 18.10 -0.89 7.56
CA MET A 700 17.97 0.50 7.11
C MET A 700 17.08 1.33 8.06
N VAL A 701 16.01 0.74 8.60
CA VAL A 701 15.17 1.37 9.64
C VAL A 701 15.98 1.68 10.90
N ASP A 702 16.78 0.71 11.37
CA ASP A 702 17.73 0.88 12.47
C ASP A 702 18.75 2.02 12.19
N TRP A 703 19.27 2.08 10.95
CA TRP A 703 20.29 3.03 10.53
C TRP A 703 19.77 4.47 10.49
N ILE A 704 18.56 4.70 9.97
CA ILE A 704 17.84 5.98 10.07
C ILE A 704 17.58 6.35 11.53
N ASN A 705 17.24 5.36 12.37
CA ASN A 705 17.00 5.58 13.80
C ASN A 705 18.28 5.80 14.66
N GLY A 706 19.46 5.76 14.04
CA GLY A 706 20.72 6.22 14.62
C GLY A 706 21.83 5.17 14.73
N LYS A 707 21.60 3.93 14.28
CA LYS A 707 22.68 2.90 14.19
C LYS A 707 23.76 3.35 13.20
N ASP A 708 25.00 3.04 13.50
CA ASP A 708 26.13 3.36 12.61
C ASP A 708 26.23 2.39 11.44
N THR A 709 26.81 2.86 10.33
CA THR A 709 26.95 2.12 9.06
C THR A 709 27.66 0.78 9.22
N ALA A 710 28.73 0.70 10.00
CA ALA A 710 29.50 -0.53 10.19
C ALA A 710 28.71 -1.59 10.96
N SER A 711 28.01 -1.19 12.03
CA SER A 711 27.11 -2.07 12.81
C SER A 711 25.86 -2.47 12.03
N THR A 712 25.33 -1.59 11.19
CA THR A 712 24.22 -1.89 10.27
C THR A 712 24.61 -2.98 9.28
N LEU A 713 25.68 -2.75 8.51
CA LEU A 713 26.11 -3.66 7.45
C LEU A 713 26.64 -5.00 7.98
N SER A 714 27.36 -4.99 9.11
CA SER A 714 27.77 -6.23 9.78
C SER A 714 26.58 -7.04 10.33
N GLY A 715 25.44 -6.38 10.60
CA GLY A 715 24.19 -7.03 10.95
C GLY A 715 23.59 -7.79 9.77
N VAL A 716 23.56 -7.18 8.58
CA VAL A 716 23.08 -7.81 7.34
C VAL A 716 24.02 -8.93 6.89
N GLU A 717 25.34 -8.71 6.91
CA GLU A 717 26.34 -9.76 6.64
C GLU A 717 26.11 -11.02 7.49
N SER A 718 25.68 -10.86 8.73
CA SER A 718 25.48 -11.99 9.64
C SER A 718 24.29 -12.90 9.27
N SER A 719 23.37 -12.44 8.40
CA SER A 719 22.14 -13.15 8.01
C SER A 719 22.23 -13.89 6.68
N TRP A 720 23.30 -13.70 5.89
CA TRP A 720 23.47 -14.35 4.58
C TRP A 720 23.83 -15.85 4.64
N LYS A 721 24.09 -16.38 5.84
CA LYS A 721 24.74 -17.69 6.07
C LYS A 721 23.85 -18.91 5.87
#